data_AF-A0A7V4MS71-F1
#
_entry.id   AF-A0A7V4MS71-F1
#
_cell.length_a   1.000
_cell.length_b   1.000
_cell.length_c   1.000
_cell.angle_alpha   90.00
_cell.angle_beta   90.00
_cell.angle_gamma   90.00
#
_symmetry.space_group_name_H-M   'P 1'
#
loop_
_entity.id
_entity.type
_entity.pdbx_description
1 polymer ?
#
loop_
_entity_poly.entity_id
_entity_poly.type
_entity_poly.pdbx_seq_one_letter_code
_entity_poly.pdbx_strand_id
1 'polypeptide(L)'
;MQRPNNHSINDGPADQSDVRLRVGLVTDVGTVNDGTFNQYAFAGMVRAAQESNLEYTYIETARPEDGEVNVLMLIEEQCQLIITVGHGLGKVVERLAPDYPHVCFITVDLATYPPLSNVTNLVFAEDEAGFLAGALAGYTTRSNIVGVVAGEQIPPVMRFFRGFAHGARYANRQVKVLGEYAGSFNDPLKGQSAALALVERGADVIFGAGGRTGSAAIRSAAEAGAWVIGVDQDEWVTTFENGQAPGAERLLSSAIKRVDLAVYTAVRDWARGEFRGKSAHLGNVRNEGVALAPPHAAQEAISRDIRARLESIAAQLRDGTLQTRVGPAGEDRVETIWDRLRTWNWREATVLVLAVFTALVIGAVIIWATRVAELRGAGQPWEQVIQEANSLVVSAYGGLFEGAVGSPRALAGSLIYCTPYVLAGLAVALGFQCGLFNIGVEGQLYMGALCATIVGFSLTGLPIYVHLPLAVAAGALGGAAWGAIPGALKAITGAHEVINTIMMNYIAVKTVDYLVKNPLKDPTATLERTPFVAESARFPLLIPDLSVHSAVLIALAAIGVVWYFLFKTTWGFEIRTVGANPSAARYAGMSVKRNFVMAMAISGALAGLGGLDVVLGRPSEYALKAAFSSGFGFDSIAVAMLAKSHPFGIFPAAFLWGALRNGAGLMQVRAQAISIDLVNIIQGLVIVFIAADQIIRWLYRLRAREEKAVVFTRGWGG
;
A
#
# COMPACT_ATOMS: atom_id res chain seq x y z
N MET A 1 57.62 -49.02 -33.29
CA MET A 1 57.06 -50.34 -32.93
C MET A 1 56.63 -50.31 -31.48
N GLN A 2 55.40 -50.75 -31.23
CA GLN A 2 54.63 -50.65 -30.00
C GLN A 2 55.31 -51.35 -28.80
N ARG A 3 55.17 -50.77 -27.61
CA ARG A 3 55.43 -51.47 -26.34
C ARG A 3 54.19 -52.31 -25.97
N PRO A 4 54.36 -53.59 -25.58
CA PRO A 4 53.26 -54.48 -25.28
C PRO A 4 52.83 -54.43 -23.80
N ASN A 5 51.58 -54.83 -23.60
CA ASN A 5 50.87 -55.02 -22.34
C ASN A 5 51.32 -56.24 -21.53
N ASN A 6 50.92 -56.19 -20.25
CA ASN A 6 50.49 -57.25 -19.32
C ASN A 6 51.51 -58.06 -18.51
N HIS A 7 51.44 -57.90 -17.18
CA HIS A 7 50.92 -58.90 -16.22
C HIS A 7 50.62 -58.20 -14.88
N SER A 8 49.35 -57.97 -14.53
CA SER A 8 48.50 -58.78 -13.62
C SER A 8 49.03 -58.93 -12.19
N ILE A 9 48.52 -58.11 -11.28
CA ILE A 9 48.49 -58.36 -9.83
C ILE A 9 47.03 -58.54 -9.42
N ASN A 10 46.77 -59.65 -8.74
CA ASN A 10 45.52 -59.99 -8.06
C ASN A 10 45.23 -58.94 -6.97
N ASP A 11 44.15 -58.17 -7.14
CA ASP A 11 43.42 -57.61 -6.01
C ASP A 11 42.16 -58.45 -5.82
N GLY A 12 42.09 -59.14 -4.67
CA GLY A 12 40.86 -59.79 -4.22
C GLY A 12 39.73 -58.77 -4.04
N PRO A 13 38.47 -59.22 -3.89
CA PRO A 13 37.36 -58.30 -3.69
C PRO A 13 37.63 -57.53 -2.40
N ALA A 14 37.83 -56.21 -2.53
CA ALA A 14 37.80 -55.30 -1.40
C ALA A 14 36.45 -55.51 -0.70
N ASP A 15 36.53 -55.89 0.56
CA ASP A 15 35.44 -55.95 1.51
C ASP A 15 34.57 -54.69 1.37
N GLN A 16 33.31 -54.85 0.92
CA GLN A 16 32.32 -53.76 0.91
C GLN A 16 31.86 -53.54 2.35
N SER A 17 32.75 -53.01 3.19
CA SER A 17 32.44 -52.63 4.55
C SER A 17 31.66 -51.30 4.56
N ASP A 18 30.35 -51.39 4.79
CA ASP A 18 29.49 -50.44 5.51
C ASP A 18 29.63 -48.94 5.12
N VAL A 19 29.37 -48.57 3.86
CA VAL A 19 29.19 -47.14 3.50
C VAL A 19 27.87 -46.66 4.09
N ARG A 20 27.93 -46.05 5.28
CA ARG A 20 26.77 -45.48 5.95
C ARG A 20 26.29 -44.24 5.22
N LEU A 21 24.99 -44.19 4.96
CA LEU A 21 24.32 -43.00 4.42
C LEU A 21 24.51 -41.82 5.39
N ARG A 22 24.80 -40.64 4.83
CA ARG A 22 25.09 -39.42 5.57
C ARG A 22 24.05 -38.34 5.29
N VAL A 23 23.52 -37.76 6.36
CA VAL A 23 22.61 -36.60 6.33
C VAL A 23 23.30 -35.36 6.90
N GLY A 24 23.09 -34.21 6.25
CA GLY A 24 23.59 -32.92 6.71
C GLY A 24 22.45 -31.96 6.99
N LEU A 25 22.61 -31.08 7.98
CA LEU A 25 21.67 -30.00 8.25
C LEU A 25 22.36 -28.65 8.25
N VAL A 26 21.75 -27.67 7.56
CA VAL A 26 22.14 -26.25 7.64
C VAL A 26 21.05 -25.51 8.39
N THR A 27 21.40 -24.88 9.51
CA THR A 27 20.46 -24.06 10.28
C THR A 27 20.15 -22.76 9.53
N ASP A 28 19.01 -22.13 9.83
CA ASP A 28 18.88 -20.70 9.56
C ASP A 28 19.90 -19.92 10.42
N VAL A 29 19.91 -18.59 10.35
CA VAL A 29 20.75 -17.77 11.24
C VAL A 29 20.50 -18.16 12.70
N GLY A 30 21.53 -18.67 13.38
CA GLY A 30 21.43 -19.15 14.74
C GLY A 30 22.12 -20.48 14.96
N THR A 31 21.71 -21.16 16.04
CA THR A 31 22.37 -22.37 16.56
C THR A 31 21.38 -23.52 16.71
N VAL A 32 21.85 -24.76 16.75
CA VAL A 32 21.00 -25.95 16.95
C VAL A 32 20.44 -26.07 18.38
N ASN A 33 20.81 -25.16 19.27
CA ASN A 33 20.32 -25.03 20.64
C ASN A 33 19.64 -23.67 20.89
N ASP A 34 19.04 -23.10 19.85
CA ASP A 34 18.40 -21.78 19.88
C ASP A 34 17.15 -21.70 20.77
N GLY A 35 16.71 -22.81 21.36
CA GLY A 35 15.52 -22.82 22.21
C GLY A 35 14.24 -22.54 21.43
N THR A 36 14.23 -22.64 20.09
CA THR A 36 13.04 -22.54 19.24
C THR A 36 13.11 -23.41 17.97
N PHE A 37 13.32 -22.81 16.80
CA PHE A 37 13.05 -23.38 15.48
C PHE A 37 14.16 -24.32 14.99
N ASN A 38 15.43 -23.90 15.06
CA ASN A 38 16.54 -24.73 14.60
C ASN A 38 16.72 -25.97 15.47
N GLN A 39 16.49 -25.84 16.78
CA GLN A 39 16.59 -26.96 17.72
C GLN A 39 15.61 -28.10 17.39
N TYR A 40 14.35 -27.79 17.01
CA TYR A 40 13.39 -28.83 16.62
C TYR A 40 13.80 -29.55 15.34
N ALA A 41 14.25 -28.82 14.31
CA ALA A 41 14.73 -29.42 13.08
C ALA A 41 15.93 -30.36 13.34
N PHE A 42 16.90 -29.90 14.15
CA PHE A 42 18.06 -30.70 14.52
C PHE A 42 17.67 -31.95 15.33
N ALA A 43 16.80 -31.81 16.34
CA ALA A 43 16.33 -32.95 17.13
C ALA A 43 15.62 -34.02 16.27
N GLY A 44 14.82 -33.58 15.30
CA GLY A 44 14.17 -34.47 14.33
C GLY A 44 15.17 -35.25 13.48
N MET A 45 16.19 -34.57 12.96
CA MET A 45 17.26 -35.20 12.18
C MET A 45 18.04 -36.21 13.02
N VAL A 46 18.52 -35.81 14.21
CA VAL A 46 19.33 -36.65 15.10
C VAL A 46 18.58 -37.92 15.47
N ARG A 47 17.29 -37.79 15.83
CA ARG A 47 16.46 -38.95 16.15
C ARG A 47 16.34 -39.90 14.97
N ALA A 48 16.06 -39.41 13.77
CA ALA A 48 15.93 -40.24 12.58
C ALA A 48 17.26 -40.91 12.20
N ALA A 49 18.37 -40.19 12.34
CA ALA A 49 19.71 -40.70 12.09
C ALA A 49 20.07 -41.84 13.05
N GLN A 50 19.80 -41.67 14.35
CA GLN A 50 20.02 -42.72 15.36
C GLN A 50 19.16 -43.96 15.10
N GLU A 51 17.87 -43.78 14.84
CA GLU A 51 16.94 -44.91 14.60
C GLU A 51 17.21 -45.64 13.26
N SER A 52 17.79 -44.95 12.28
CA SER A 52 18.06 -45.50 10.94
C SER A 52 19.54 -45.80 10.68
N ASN A 53 20.40 -45.72 11.71
CA ASN A 53 21.85 -45.96 11.63
C ASN A 53 22.56 -45.10 10.55
N LEU A 54 22.21 -43.81 10.46
CA LEU A 54 22.81 -42.84 9.54
C LEU A 54 23.96 -42.08 10.22
N GLU A 55 24.97 -41.71 9.43
CA GLU A 55 25.88 -40.64 9.85
C GLU A 55 25.17 -39.28 9.71
N TYR A 56 25.45 -38.35 10.63
CA TYR A 56 24.94 -36.99 10.50
C TYR A 56 26.00 -35.93 10.81
N THR A 57 25.86 -34.80 10.15
CA THR A 57 26.65 -33.58 10.36
C THR A 57 25.74 -32.36 10.33
N TYR A 58 26.20 -31.21 10.79
CA TYR A 58 25.44 -29.96 10.73
C TYR A 58 26.36 -28.74 10.64
N ILE A 59 25.83 -27.67 10.06
CA ILE A 59 26.49 -26.37 9.96
C ILE A 59 25.55 -25.30 10.51
N GLU A 60 26.04 -24.54 11.47
CA GLU A 60 25.34 -23.39 12.03
C GLU A 60 25.61 -22.14 11.18
N THR A 61 24.55 -21.51 10.70
CA THR A 61 24.67 -20.31 9.86
C THR A 61 24.84 -19.08 10.74
N ALA A 62 25.98 -18.40 10.62
CA ALA A 62 26.25 -17.16 11.34
C ALA A 62 25.54 -15.95 10.72
N ARG A 63 25.52 -15.87 9.38
CA ARG A 63 24.92 -14.77 8.63
C ARG A 63 24.13 -15.29 7.42
N PRO A 64 23.02 -14.64 7.02
CA PRO A 64 22.18 -15.11 5.92
C PRO A 64 22.95 -15.36 4.60
N GLU A 65 23.96 -14.53 4.31
CA GLU A 65 24.79 -14.64 3.11
C GLU A 65 25.65 -15.92 3.04
N ASP A 66 25.96 -16.53 4.19
CA ASP A 66 26.81 -17.72 4.26
C ASP A 66 26.04 -19.01 3.88
N GLY A 67 24.71 -18.93 3.76
CA GLY A 67 23.83 -20.08 3.57
C GLY A 67 24.11 -20.92 2.31
N GLU A 68 24.45 -20.29 1.19
CA GLU A 68 24.80 -21.00 -0.05
C GLU A 68 26.09 -21.79 0.08
N VAL A 69 27.12 -21.17 0.67
CA VAL A 69 28.41 -21.81 0.93
C VAL A 69 28.23 -22.98 1.92
N ASN A 70 27.39 -22.81 2.95
CA ASN A 70 27.10 -23.88 3.91
C ASN A 70 26.45 -25.10 3.26
N VAL A 71 25.50 -24.90 2.35
CA VAL A 71 24.89 -26.02 1.60
C VAL A 71 25.94 -26.72 0.72
N LEU A 72 26.79 -25.97 0.03
CA LEU A 72 27.84 -26.52 -0.82
C LEU A 72 28.88 -27.32 -0.01
N MET A 73 29.26 -26.87 1.18
CA MET A 73 30.17 -27.60 2.07
C MET A 73 29.62 -28.99 2.42
N LEU A 74 28.31 -29.12 2.69
CA LEU A 74 27.70 -30.43 2.96
C LEU A 74 27.65 -31.35 1.74
N ILE A 75 27.55 -30.78 0.53
CA ILE A 75 27.67 -31.55 -0.72
C ILE A 75 29.10 -32.06 -0.86
N GLU A 76 30.11 -31.23 -0.58
CA GLU A 76 31.53 -31.62 -0.58
C GLU A 76 31.84 -32.69 0.48
N GLU A 77 31.19 -32.64 1.65
CA GLU A 77 31.25 -33.67 2.71
C GLU A 77 30.50 -34.98 2.36
N GLN A 78 30.03 -35.11 1.12
CA GLN A 78 29.33 -36.28 0.59
C GLN A 78 28.03 -36.62 1.34
N CYS A 79 27.31 -35.63 1.87
CA CYS A 79 25.94 -35.84 2.36
C CYS A 79 25.01 -36.21 1.19
N GLN A 80 24.31 -37.34 1.30
CA GLN A 80 23.32 -37.75 0.30
C GLN A 80 21.94 -37.13 0.55
N LEU A 81 21.69 -36.64 1.77
CA LEU A 81 20.52 -35.86 2.14
C LEU A 81 20.95 -34.57 2.84
N ILE A 82 20.44 -33.42 2.39
CA ILE A 82 20.69 -32.12 3.02
C ILE A 82 19.37 -31.49 3.45
N ILE A 83 19.29 -31.13 4.73
CA ILE A 83 18.16 -30.43 5.33
C ILE A 83 18.52 -28.96 5.44
N THR A 84 17.71 -28.09 4.86
CA THR A 84 17.88 -26.64 4.99
C THR A 84 16.75 -26.05 5.80
N VAL A 85 17.10 -25.43 6.92
CA VAL A 85 16.14 -24.89 7.88
C VAL A 85 15.88 -23.41 7.57
N GLY A 86 14.63 -23.05 7.28
CA GLY A 86 14.22 -21.65 7.12
C GLY A 86 14.00 -21.19 5.67
N HIS A 87 13.23 -20.12 5.54
CA HIS A 87 12.75 -19.61 4.26
C HIS A 87 13.88 -19.13 3.33
N GLY A 88 14.94 -18.54 3.89
CA GLY A 88 16.09 -18.04 3.13
C GLY A 88 16.86 -19.16 2.44
N LEU A 89 17.21 -20.21 3.18
CA LEU A 89 17.93 -21.36 2.64
C LEU A 89 17.09 -22.19 1.66
N GLY A 90 15.77 -22.23 1.83
CA GLY A 90 14.91 -22.84 0.81
C GLY A 90 15.11 -22.22 -0.57
N LYS A 91 15.33 -20.89 -0.66
CA LYS A 91 15.58 -20.20 -1.95
C LYS A 91 16.94 -20.56 -2.52
N VAL A 92 17.92 -20.85 -1.66
CA VAL A 92 19.22 -21.38 -2.07
C VAL A 92 19.03 -22.76 -2.69
N VAL A 93 18.28 -23.66 -2.04
CA VAL A 93 17.98 -25.01 -2.56
C VAL A 93 17.23 -24.95 -3.89
N GLU A 94 16.25 -24.04 -4.05
CA GLU A 94 15.53 -23.86 -5.31
C GLU A 94 16.47 -23.58 -6.50
N ARG A 95 17.58 -22.87 -6.25
CA ARG A 95 18.61 -22.57 -7.25
C ARG A 95 19.61 -23.72 -7.42
N LEU A 96 20.10 -24.31 -6.32
CA LEU A 96 21.20 -25.27 -6.35
C LEU A 96 20.76 -26.70 -6.68
N ALA A 97 19.60 -27.15 -6.19
CA ALA A 97 19.18 -28.55 -6.30
C ALA A 97 19.14 -29.10 -7.75
N PRO A 98 18.79 -28.32 -8.80
CA PRO A 98 18.88 -28.78 -10.19
C PRO A 98 20.29 -29.20 -10.64
N ASP A 99 21.34 -28.57 -10.10
CA ASP A 99 22.73 -28.84 -10.45
C ASP A 99 23.29 -30.09 -9.74
N TYR A 100 22.61 -30.55 -8.68
CA TYR A 100 23.00 -31.70 -7.87
C TYR A 100 21.89 -32.77 -7.79
N PRO A 101 21.52 -33.41 -8.93
CA PRO A 101 20.40 -34.36 -8.98
C PRO A 101 20.62 -35.64 -8.16
N HIS A 102 21.85 -35.91 -7.74
CA HIS A 102 22.26 -37.05 -6.93
C HIS A 102 22.12 -36.80 -5.41
N VAL A 103 21.91 -35.55 -5.00
CA VAL A 103 21.68 -35.16 -3.60
C VAL A 103 20.19 -34.91 -3.42
N CYS A 104 19.61 -35.50 -2.37
CA CYS A 104 18.25 -35.21 -1.95
C CYS A 104 18.26 -34.00 -1.00
N PHE A 105 17.25 -33.14 -1.10
CA PHE A 105 17.08 -31.99 -0.23
C PHE A 105 15.74 -32.04 0.50
N ILE A 106 15.74 -31.59 1.75
CA ILE A 106 14.54 -31.30 2.54
C ILE A 106 14.56 -29.81 2.87
N THR A 107 13.58 -29.05 2.39
CA THR A 107 13.42 -27.64 2.75
C THR A 107 12.42 -27.49 3.88
N VAL A 108 12.75 -26.71 4.90
CA VAL A 108 11.80 -26.31 5.96
C VAL A 108 11.40 -24.85 5.72
N ASP A 109 10.10 -24.54 5.77
CA ASP A 109 9.51 -23.20 5.65
C ASP A 109 9.53 -22.55 4.25
N LEU A 110 9.89 -23.34 3.24
CA LEU A 110 9.70 -22.96 1.84
C LEU A 110 9.29 -24.17 1.00
N ALA A 111 8.24 -23.97 0.20
CA ALA A 111 7.97 -24.81 -0.95
C ALA A 111 8.63 -24.22 -2.19
N THR A 112 9.52 -25.01 -2.82
CA THR A 112 10.22 -24.65 -4.06
C THR A 112 9.26 -24.49 -5.24
N TYR A 113 9.52 -23.52 -6.12
CA TYR A 113 8.74 -23.31 -7.34
C TYR A 113 9.63 -23.10 -8.58
N PRO A 114 9.61 -24.00 -9.59
CA PRO A 114 8.74 -25.17 -9.70
C PRO A 114 9.13 -26.29 -8.73
N PRO A 115 8.21 -27.24 -8.42
CA PRO A 115 8.54 -28.40 -7.60
C PRO A 115 9.66 -29.25 -8.20
N LEU A 116 10.69 -29.57 -7.41
CA LEU A 116 11.91 -30.25 -7.85
C LEU A 116 11.92 -31.75 -7.47
N SER A 117 12.44 -32.61 -8.35
CA SER A 117 12.41 -34.08 -8.19
C SER A 117 13.30 -34.62 -7.08
N ASN A 118 14.34 -33.91 -6.69
CA ASN A 118 15.22 -34.25 -5.58
C ASN A 118 14.92 -33.42 -4.33
N VAL A 119 13.76 -32.75 -4.25
CA VAL A 119 13.39 -31.90 -3.11
C VAL A 119 12.06 -32.32 -2.50
N THR A 120 12.04 -32.49 -1.18
CA THR A 120 10.84 -32.61 -0.35
C THR A 120 10.64 -31.33 0.44
N ASN A 121 9.48 -30.70 0.34
CA ASN A 121 9.21 -29.43 1.02
C ASN A 121 8.40 -29.66 2.30
N LEU A 122 8.83 -29.10 3.42
CA LEU A 122 8.12 -29.11 4.70
C LEU A 122 7.60 -27.69 4.97
N VAL A 123 6.30 -27.50 4.80
CA VAL A 123 5.61 -26.24 5.06
C VAL A 123 4.56 -26.44 6.14
N PHE A 124 4.16 -25.34 6.80
CA PHE A 124 3.24 -25.38 7.91
C PHE A 124 2.14 -24.34 7.73
N ALA A 125 1.02 -24.53 8.41
CA ALA A 125 -0.07 -23.58 8.50
C ALA A 125 0.14 -22.68 9.74
N GLU A 126 1.17 -21.82 9.70
CA GLU A 126 1.48 -20.92 10.82
C GLU A 126 0.35 -19.94 11.12
N ASP A 127 -0.50 -19.66 10.13
CA ASP A 127 -1.72 -18.89 10.30
C ASP A 127 -2.75 -19.60 11.17
N GLU A 128 -2.90 -20.93 11.09
CA GLU A 128 -3.79 -21.69 11.97
C GLU A 128 -3.26 -21.70 13.41
N ALA A 129 -1.95 -21.92 13.57
CA ALA A 129 -1.26 -21.87 14.86
C ALA A 129 -1.39 -20.49 15.51
N GLY A 130 -1.09 -19.44 14.72
CA GLY A 130 -1.28 -18.05 15.09
C GLY A 130 -2.73 -17.77 15.45
N PHE A 131 -3.71 -18.26 14.70
CA PHE A 131 -5.13 -18.05 14.98
C PHE A 131 -5.55 -18.62 16.33
N LEU A 132 -5.09 -19.82 16.67
CA LEU A 132 -5.35 -20.42 17.98
C LEU A 132 -4.70 -19.59 19.12
N ALA A 133 -3.45 -19.16 18.95
CA ALA A 133 -2.76 -18.28 19.91
C ALA A 133 -3.46 -16.93 20.06
N GLY A 134 -3.92 -16.35 18.96
CA GLY A 134 -4.69 -15.11 18.93
C GLY A 134 -6.01 -15.25 19.67
N ALA A 135 -6.75 -16.33 19.41
CA ALA A 135 -8.01 -16.59 20.08
C ALA A 135 -7.81 -16.76 21.60
N LEU A 136 -6.76 -17.47 22.02
CA LEU A 136 -6.39 -17.60 23.42
C LEU A 136 -6.11 -16.23 24.04
N ALA A 137 -5.29 -15.40 23.37
CA ALA A 137 -4.99 -14.04 23.83
C ALA A 137 -6.26 -13.17 23.92
N GLY A 138 -7.14 -13.25 22.91
CA GLY A 138 -8.39 -12.49 22.87
C GLY A 138 -9.39 -12.87 23.95
N TYR A 139 -9.44 -14.14 24.36
CA TYR A 139 -10.27 -14.58 25.48
C TYR A 139 -9.64 -14.29 26.86
N THR A 140 -8.32 -14.11 26.92
CA THR A 140 -7.60 -13.92 28.19
C THR A 140 -7.37 -12.45 28.54
N THR A 141 -7.25 -11.59 27.53
CA THR A 141 -6.99 -10.15 27.71
C THR A 141 -8.09 -9.47 28.53
N ARG A 142 -7.66 -8.62 29.46
CA ARG A 142 -8.49 -7.74 30.27
C ARG A 142 -8.43 -6.30 29.77
N SER A 143 -7.31 -5.89 29.17
CA SER A 143 -7.13 -4.54 28.63
C SER A 143 -7.77 -4.36 27.25
N ASN A 144 -8.14 -5.45 26.58
CA ASN A 144 -8.48 -5.49 25.15
C ASN A 144 -7.31 -5.02 24.26
N ILE A 145 -6.07 -5.09 24.75
CA ILE A 145 -4.88 -4.78 23.96
C ILE A 145 -3.93 -5.97 24.07
N VAL A 146 -3.57 -6.53 22.92
CA VAL A 146 -2.62 -7.64 22.83
C VAL A 146 -1.47 -7.26 21.90
N GLY A 147 -0.29 -7.82 22.11
CA GLY A 147 0.93 -7.48 21.40
C GLY A 147 1.53 -8.68 20.66
N VAL A 148 2.20 -8.41 19.54
CA VAL A 148 3.04 -9.38 18.83
C VAL A 148 4.43 -8.78 18.65
N VAL A 149 5.46 -9.50 19.12
CA VAL A 149 6.86 -9.21 18.80
C VAL A 149 7.32 -10.26 17.81
N ALA A 150 7.49 -9.85 16.55
CA ALA A 150 7.85 -10.73 15.45
C ALA A 150 9.32 -10.58 15.06
N GLY A 151 9.91 -11.63 14.47
CA GLY A 151 11.27 -11.61 13.94
C GLY A 151 11.37 -10.82 12.62
N GLU A 152 11.90 -11.46 11.59
CA GLU A 152 11.95 -10.86 10.25
C GLU A 152 10.59 -10.88 9.53
N GLN A 153 10.40 -9.92 8.61
CA GLN A 153 9.16 -9.82 7.84
C GLN A 153 9.18 -10.77 6.63
N ILE A 154 9.11 -12.07 6.91
CA ILE A 154 9.05 -13.16 5.92
C ILE A 154 7.70 -13.89 5.97
N PRO A 155 7.30 -14.62 4.91
CA PRO A 155 5.96 -15.21 4.83
C PRO A 155 5.53 -16.07 6.04
N PRO A 156 6.33 -16.99 6.59
CA PRO A 156 5.95 -17.75 7.79
C PRO A 156 5.63 -16.87 9.00
N VAL A 157 6.46 -15.85 9.25
CA VAL A 157 6.27 -14.91 10.37
C VAL A 157 5.04 -14.03 10.14
N MET A 158 4.80 -13.59 8.91
CA MET A 158 3.61 -12.84 8.54
C MET A 158 2.34 -13.68 8.74
N ARG A 159 2.39 -14.99 8.46
CA ARG A 159 1.28 -15.92 8.71
C ARG A 159 0.99 -16.07 10.19
N PHE A 160 2.00 -16.26 11.05
CA PHE A 160 1.83 -16.23 12.50
C PHE A 160 1.20 -14.91 12.99
N PHE A 161 1.78 -13.77 12.60
CA PHE A 161 1.33 -12.46 13.04
C PHE A 161 -0.14 -12.22 12.68
N ARG A 162 -0.51 -12.48 11.42
CA ARG A 162 -1.87 -12.21 10.94
C ARG A 162 -2.88 -13.24 11.42
N GLY A 163 -2.48 -14.51 11.50
CA GLY A 163 -3.24 -15.55 12.17
C GLY A 163 -3.60 -15.11 13.59
N PHE A 164 -2.60 -14.70 14.36
CA PHE A 164 -2.79 -14.15 15.71
C PHE A 164 -3.76 -12.97 15.73
N ALA A 165 -3.56 -11.99 14.84
CA ALA A 165 -4.44 -10.83 14.78
C ALA A 165 -5.90 -11.19 14.44
N HIS A 166 -6.11 -12.16 13.56
CA HIS A 166 -7.45 -12.64 13.17
C HIS A 166 -8.10 -13.45 14.27
N GLY A 167 -7.36 -14.37 14.90
CA GLY A 167 -7.83 -15.16 16.04
C GLY A 167 -8.22 -14.28 17.23
N ALA A 168 -7.41 -13.27 17.55
CA ALA A 168 -7.71 -12.34 18.63
C ALA A 168 -9.02 -11.58 18.39
N ARG A 169 -9.20 -11.06 17.16
CA ARG A 169 -10.44 -10.35 16.78
C ARG A 169 -11.65 -11.26 16.69
N TYR A 170 -11.45 -12.53 16.35
CA TYR A 170 -12.49 -13.55 16.36
C TYR A 170 -12.99 -13.80 17.78
N ALA A 171 -12.08 -13.97 18.73
CA ALA A 171 -12.39 -14.19 20.14
C ALA A 171 -12.97 -12.94 20.82
N ASN A 172 -12.40 -11.76 20.54
CA ASN A 172 -12.79 -10.49 21.13
C ASN A 172 -12.83 -9.37 20.08
N ARG A 173 -14.04 -8.95 19.72
CA ARG A 173 -14.24 -7.91 18.69
C ARG A 173 -13.71 -6.52 19.07
N GLN A 174 -13.48 -6.25 20.36
CA GLN A 174 -12.97 -4.96 20.85
C GLN A 174 -11.44 -4.94 20.95
N VAL A 175 -10.77 -6.07 20.71
CA VAL A 175 -9.32 -6.18 20.89
C VAL A 175 -8.54 -5.33 19.89
N LYS A 176 -7.55 -4.58 20.39
CA LYS A 176 -6.52 -3.89 19.62
C LYS A 176 -5.27 -4.76 19.60
N VAL A 177 -4.87 -5.18 18.41
CA VAL A 177 -3.62 -5.94 18.21
C VAL A 177 -2.52 -4.95 17.85
N LEU A 178 -1.55 -4.80 18.72
CA LEU A 178 -0.31 -4.09 18.49
C LEU A 178 0.75 -5.08 18.00
N GLY A 179 1.74 -4.62 17.24
CA GLY A 179 2.91 -5.44 17.03
C GLY A 179 3.99 -4.77 16.21
N GLU A 180 5.17 -5.38 16.28
CA GLU A 180 6.43 -4.87 15.78
C GLU A 180 7.24 -6.01 15.17
N TYR A 181 7.88 -5.74 14.02
CA TYR A 181 8.87 -6.63 13.44
C TYR A 181 10.24 -6.16 13.90
N ALA A 182 10.94 -7.00 14.66
CA ALA A 182 12.29 -6.74 15.11
C ALA A 182 13.31 -6.81 13.95
N GLY A 183 12.97 -7.46 12.83
CA GLY A 183 13.88 -7.55 11.69
C GLY A 183 15.14 -8.38 11.96
N SER A 184 15.10 -9.23 12.98
CA SER A 184 16.14 -10.21 13.32
C SER A 184 15.52 -11.33 14.15
N PHE A 185 15.95 -12.58 13.90
CA PHE A 185 15.62 -13.74 14.73
C PHE A 185 16.55 -13.94 15.93
N ASN A 186 17.68 -13.23 15.96
CA ASN A 186 18.75 -13.41 16.94
C ASN A 186 19.21 -12.08 17.57
N ASP A 187 18.26 -11.26 18.02
CA ASP A 187 18.50 -9.99 18.73
C ASP A 187 17.63 -9.90 20.00
N PRO A 188 18.08 -10.52 21.12
CA PRO A 188 17.33 -10.54 22.37
C PRO A 188 17.01 -9.16 22.94
N LEU A 189 17.93 -8.19 22.80
CA LEU A 189 17.76 -6.83 23.33
C LEU A 189 16.64 -6.09 22.60
N LYS A 190 16.57 -6.25 21.28
CA LYS A 190 15.49 -5.68 20.49
C LYS A 190 14.15 -6.33 20.80
N GLY A 191 14.13 -7.64 21.00
CA GLY A 191 12.95 -8.39 21.44
C GLY A 191 12.41 -7.88 22.78
N GLN A 192 13.30 -7.76 23.77
CA GLN A 192 12.98 -7.19 25.09
C GLN A 192 12.42 -5.76 24.97
N SER A 193 13.11 -4.88 24.25
CA SER A 193 12.71 -3.47 24.12
C SER A 193 11.34 -3.34 23.46
N ALA A 194 11.09 -4.10 22.39
CA ALA A 194 9.80 -4.11 21.71
C ALA A 194 8.68 -4.62 22.63
N ALA A 195 8.92 -5.70 23.38
CA ALA A 195 7.94 -6.25 24.31
C ALA A 195 7.53 -5.25 25.40
N LEU A 196 8.52 -4.62 26.04
CA LEU A 196 8.27 -3.63 27.08
C LEU A 196 7.52 -2.41 26.53
N ALA A 197 7.87 -1.93 25.34
CA ALA A 197 7.15 -0.85 24.68
C ALA A 197 5.68 -1.21 24.38
N LEU A 198 5.38 -2.48 24.07
CA LEU A 198 4.00 -2.94 23.88
C LEU A 198 3.23 -3.00 25.22
N VAL A 199 3.88 -3.47 26.29
CA VAL A 199 3.31 -3.52 27.64
C VAL A 199 3.02 -2.11 28.17
N GLU A 200 3.94 -1.15 28.00
CA GLU A 200 3.73 0.26 28.34
C GLU A 200 2.54 0.89 27.62
N ARG A 201 2.26 0.43 26.39
CA ARG A 201 1.09 0.84 25.60
C ARG A 201 -0.20 0.10 25.98
N GLY A 202 -0.17 -0.66 27.07
CA GLY A 202 -1.31 -1.32 27.68
C GLY A 202 -1.57 -2.75 27.19
N ALA A 203 -0.66 -3.36 26.41
CA ALA A 203 -0.80 -4.75 26.02
C ALA A 203 -0.61 -5.67 27.23
N ASP A 204 -1.60 -6.53 27.51
CA ASP A 204 -1.57 -7.44 28.66
C ASP A 204 -1.37 -8.92 28.28
N VAL A 205 -1.33 -9.21 26.98
CA VAL A 205 -0.89 -10.50 26.42
C VAL A 205 0.12 -10.24 25.29
N ILE A 206 1.30 -10.85 25.34
CA ILE A 206 2.35 -10.72 24.32
C ILE A 206 2.65 -12.07 23.65
N PHE A 207 2.60 -12.10 22.33
CA PHE A 207 2.98 -13.25 21.52
C PHE A 207 4.37 -13.03 20.89
N GLY A 208 5.32 -13.93 21.17
CA GLY A 208 6.67 -13.89 20.61
C GLY A 208 6.79 -14.78 19.38
N ALA A 209 6.82 -14.19 18.18
CA ALA A 209 6.87 -14.90 16.89
C ALA A 209 8.16 -14.57 16.12
N GLY A 210 9.32 -14.89 16.70
CA GLY A 210 10.60 -14.40 16.17
C GLY A 210 11.85 -15.10 16.65
N GLY A 211 11.83 -16.42 16.84
CA GLY A 211 12.98 -17.17 17.36
C GLY A 211 13.48 -16.61 18.70
N ARG A 212 14.80 -16.55 18.90
CA ARG A 212 15.41 -16.03 20.14
C ARG A 212 15.03 -14.59 20.48
N THR A 213 14.81 -13.75 19.46
CA THR A 213 14.27 -12.40 19.64
C THR A 213 12.86 -12.46 20.27
N GLY A 214 12.01 -13.35 19.77
CA GLY A 214 10.67 -13.60 20.31
C GLY A 214 10.70 -14.20 21.73
N SER A 215 11.59 -15.16 21.97
CA SER A 215 11.79 -15.77 23.31
C SER A 215 12.21 -14.73 24.35
N ALA A 216 13.12 -13.82 24.00
CA ALA A 216 13.51 -12.71 24.88
C ALA A 216 12.37 -11.71 25.13
N ALA A 217 11.54 -11.47 24.12
CA ALA A 217 10.36 -10.63 24.21
C ALA A 217 9.35 -11.20 25.22
N ILE A 218 9.03 -12.49 25.13
CA ILE A 218 8.07 -13.11 26.07
C ILE A 218 8.65 -13.22 27.48
N ARG A 219 9.94 -13.48 27.66
CA ARG A 219 10.55 -13.49 28.99
C ARG A 219 10.44 -12.12 29.65
N SER A 220 10.78 -11.06 28.92
CA SER A 220 10.72 -9.68 29.43
C SER A 220 9.29 -9.22 29.72
N ALA A 221 8.32 -9.58 28.86
CA ALA A 221 6.92 -9.26 29.07
C ALA A 221 6.32 -10.01 30.28
N ALA A 222 6.70 -11.29 30.46
CA ALA A 222 6.27 -12.10 31.60
C ALA A 222 6.80 -11.53 32.92
N GLU A 223 8.08 -11.14 32.97
CA GLU A 223 8.69 -10.46 34.12
C GLU A 223 8.02 -9.10 34.42
N ALA A 224 7.57 -8.39 33.38
CA ALA A 224 6.78 -7.16 33.51
C ALA A 224 5.30 -7.41 33.90
N GLY A 225 4.90 -8.67 34.08
CA GLY A 225 3.59 -9.07 34.57
C GLY A 225 2.51 -9.24 33.51
N ALA A 226 2.86 -9.19 32.21
CA ALA A 226 1.95 -9.54 31.13
C ALA A 226 1.84 -11.07 30.97
N TRP A 227 0.72 -11.55 30.42
CA TRP A 227 0.64 -12.92 29.95
C TRP A 227 1.42 -13.09 28.65
N VAL A 228 1.96 -14.27 28.40
CA VAL A 228 2.76 -14.50 27.19
C VAL A 228 2.39 -15.80 26.48
N ILE A 229 2.62 -15.80 25.17
CA ILE A 229 2.44 -16.97 24.32
C ILE A 229 3.73 -17.16 23.51
N GLY A 230 4.29 -18.37 23.59
CA GLY A 230 5.49 -18.76 22.85
C GLY A 230 5.21 -19.27 21.44
N VAL A 231 6.23 -19.70 20.71
CA VAL A 231 6.11 -20.21 19.34
C VAL A 231 7.08 -21.35 19.03
N ASP A 232 6.81 -22.09 17.96
CA ASP A 232 7.59 -23.19 17.37
C ASP A 232 7.62 -24.44 18.24
N GLN A 233 8.11 -24.33 19.47
CA GLN A 233 8.10 -25.42 20.43
C GLN A 233 7.43 -25.02 21.73
N ASP A 234 7.34 -25.97 22.66
CA ASP A 234 6.88 -25.66 24.00
C ASP A 234 7.96 -24.90 24.78
N GLU A 235 7.88 -23.57 24.73
CA GLU A 235 8.84 -22.68 25.38
C GLU A 235 8.78 -22.73 26.91
N TRP A 236 7.84 -23.47 27.51
CA TRP A 236 7.90 -23.87 28.90
C TRP A 236 9.19 -24.65 29.21
N VAL A 237 9.54 -25.58 28.30
CA VAL A 237 10.69 -26.48 28.47
C VAL A 237 11.99 -25.75 28.17
N THR A 238 11.99 -24.85 27.17
CA THR A 238 13.21 -24.18 26.71
C THR A 238 13.39 -22.81 27.34
N THR A 239 12.66 -21.80 26.90
CA THR A 239 12.80 -20.40 27.33
C THR A 239 12.55 -20.23 28.83
N PHE A 240 11.65 -21.04 29.40
CA PHE A 240 11.29 -20.99 30.81
C PHE A 240 11.85 -22.15 31.67
N GLU A 241 12.75 -22.97 31.13
CA GLU A 241 13.53 -23.97 31.88
C GLU A 241 12.68 -24.88 32.77
N ASN A 242 11.58 -25.42 32.24
CA ASN A 242 10.59 -26.23 32.97
C ASN A 242 9.95 -25.52 34.18
N GLY A 243 9.74 -24.21 34.07
CA GLY A 243 9.13 -23.39 35.11
C GLY A 243 10.12 -22.79 36.11
N GLN A 244 11.43 -22.97 35.90
CA GLN A 244 12.46 -22.42 36.79
C GLN A 244 12.79 -20.96 36.48
N ALA A 245 12.58 -20.51 35.24
CA ALA A 245 12.86 -19.13 34.89
C ALA A 245 11.78 -18.15 35.41
N PRO A 246 12.15 -16.91 35.76
CA PRO A 246 11.19 -15.90 36.19
C PRO A 246 10.06 -15.66 35.18
N GLY A 247 8.83 -15.53 35.66
CA GLY A 247 7.65 -15.27 34.84
C GLY A 247 7.09 -16.50 34.12
N ALA A 248 7.62 -17.71 34.34
CA ALA A 248 7.12 -18.93 33.70
C ALA A 248 5.63 -19.20 33.98
N GLU A 249 5.14 -18.81 35.16
CA GLU A 249 3.72 -18.89 35.51
C GLU A 249 2.81 -18.01 34.64
N ARG A 250 3.39 -17.11 33.85
CA ARG A 250 2.70 -16.24 32.89
C ARG A 250 2.70 -16.76 31.45
N LEU A 251 3.33 -17.90 31.17
CA LEU A 251 3.24 -18.54 29.87
C LEU A 251 1.88 -19.24 29.72
N LEU A 252 0.97 -18.65 28.94
CA LEU A 252 -0.36 -19.22 28.69
C LEU A 252 -0.30 -20.50 27.87
N SER A 253 0.55 -20.53 26.85
CA SER A 253 0.76 -21.65 25.92
C SER A 253 1.88 -21.28 24.95
N SER A 254 2.20 -22.17 24.01
CA SER A 254 3.06 -21.89 22.85
C SER A 254 2.37 -22.35 21.57
N ALA A 255 2.43 -21.54 20.50
CA ALA A 255 1.96 -21.91 19.16
C ALA A 255 2.97 -22.89 18.53
N ILE A 256 2.79 -24.18 18.81
CA ILE A 256 3.69 -25.25 18.40
C ILE A 256 3.63 -25.47 16.89
N LYS A 257 4.80 -25.70 16.33
CA LYS A 257 5.06 -26.15 14.97
C LYS A 257 5.95 -27.39 15.04
N ARG A 258 5.42 -28.55 14.65
CA ARG A 258 6.09 -29.86 14.79
C ARG A 258 7.14 -30.11 13.71
N VAL A 259 8.11 -29.20 13.62
CA VAL A 259 9.27 -29.29 12.72
C VAL A 259 10.08 -30.54 13.03
N ASP A 260 10.22 -30.89 14.31
CA ASP A 260 10.85 -32.12 14.79
C ASP A 260 10.26 -33.36 14.11
N LEU A 261 8.93 -33.49 14.15
CA LEU A 261 8.23 -34.65 13.60
C LEU A 261 8.28 -34.68 12.07
N ALA A 262 8.16 -33.52 11.43
CA ALA A 262 8.20 -33.41 9.97
C ALA A 262 9.59 -33.78 9.43
N VAL A 263 10.65 -33.25 10.05
CA VAL A 263 12.05 -33.56 9.69
C VAL A 263 12.34 -35.04 9.98
N TYR A 264 12.00 -35.53 11.18
CA TYR A 264 12.17 -36.94 11.53
C TYR A 264 11.53 -37.88 10.50
N THR A 265 10.27 -37.60 10.14
CA THR A 265 9.50 -38.40 9.18
C THR A 265 10.16 -38.37 7.80
N ALA A 266 10.54 -37.20 7.31
CA ALA A 266 11.16 -37.05 5.99
C ALA A 266 12.53 -37.74 5.89
N VAL A 267 13.37 -37.64 6.93
CA VAL A 267 14.68 -38.31 6.99
C VAL A 267 14.51 -39.83 7.07
N ARG A 268 13.57 -40.32 7.90
CA ARG A 268 13.26 -41.75 8.01
C ARG A 268 12.74 -42.32 6.70
N ASP A 269 11.83 -41.62 6.03
CA ASP A 269 11.27 -42.07 4.75
C ASP A 269 12.34 -42.08 3.66
N TRP A 270 13.24 -41.10 3.65
CA TRP A 270 14.42 -41.12 2.79
C TRP A 270 15.32 -42.34 3.05
N ALA A 271 15.66 -42.62 4.31
CA ALA A 271 16.50 -43.75 4.70
C ALA A 271 15.91 -45.12 4.30
N ARG A 272 14.57 -45.20 4.19
CA ARG A 272 13.85 -46.40 3.73
C ARG A 272 13.70 -46.50 2.21
N GLY A 273 14.23 -45.54 1.46
CA GLY A 273 14.06 -45.47 0.00
C GLY A 273 12.67 -44.98 -0.43
N GLU A 274 11.89 -44.38 0.46
CA GLU A 274 10.53 -43.86 0.23
C GLU A 274 10.52 -42.33 -0.02
N PHE A 275 11.65 -41.74 -0.39
CA PHE A 275 11.77 -40.30 -0.63
C PHE A 275 10.80 -39.81 -1.70
N ARG A 276 10.04 -38.76 -1.39
CA ARG A 276 9.01 -38.20 -2.28
C ARG A 276 9.41 -36.84 -2.83
N GLY A 277 10.18 -36.83 -3.91
CA GLY A 277 10.45 -35.62 -4.68
C GLY A 277 9.18 -34.92 -5.17
N LYS A 278 9.28 -33.60 -5.39
CA LYS A 278 8.16 -32.71 -5.79
C LYS A 278 7.02 -32.64 -4.79
N SER A 279 7.15 -33.26 -3.61
CA SER A 279 6.12 -33.26 -2.59
C SER A 279 6.22 -32.05 -1.68
N ALA A 280 5.09 -31.67 -1.10
CA ALA A 280 5.03 -30.70 -0.02
C ALA A 280 4.22 -31.32 1.13
N HIS A 281 4.88 -31.54 2.26
CA HIS A 281 4.21 -31.82 3.53
C HIS A 281 3.65 -30.51 4.07
N LEU A 282 2.36 -30.49 4.39
CA LEU A 282 1.72 -29.38 5.09
C LEU A 282 1.38 -29.79 6.52
N GLY A 283 2.13 -29.28 7.50
CA GLY A 283 1.79 -29.41 8.91
C GLY A 283 0.69 -28.42 9.31
N ASN A 284 -0.47 -28.90 9.73
CA ASN A 284 -1.64 -28.09 10.08
C ASN A 284 -2.38 -28.67 11.30
N VAL A 285 -3.48 -28.05 11.73
CA VAL A 285 -4.22 -28.53 12.92
C VAL A 285 -4.87 -29.90 12.68
N ARG A 286 -5.13 -30.26 11.41
CA ARG A 286 -5.74 -31.53 11.00
C ARG A 286 -4.81 -32.72 11.18
N ASN A 287 -3.51 -32.55 10.95
CA ASN A 287 -2.51 -33.61 11.14
C ASN A 287 -1.61 -33.39 12.36
N GLU A 288 -2.01 -32.47 13.26
CA GLU A 288 -1.26 -32.10 14.46
C GLU A 288 0.15 -31.57 14.17
N GLY A 289 0.40 -31.11 12.93
CA GLY A 289 1.62 -30.43 12.55
C GLY A 289 1.76 -29.04 13.18
N VAL A 290 0.62 -28.43 13.57
CA VAL A 290 0.59 -27.25 14.45
C VAL A 290 -0.48 -27.40 15.54
N ALA A 291 -0.22 -26.83 16.71
CA ALA A 291 -1.13 -26.89 17.86
C ALA A 291 -0.81 -25.81 18.90
N LEU A 292 -1.58 -25.76 20.00
CA LEU A 292 -1.21 -25.05 21.21
C LEU A 292 -0.56 -26.02 22.21
N ALA A 293 0.52 -25.60 22.86
CA ALA A 293 1.14 -26.31 23.97
C ALA A 293 0.21 -26.40 25.20
N PRO A 294 0.42 -27.37 26.10
CA PRO A 294 -0.23 -27.35 27.41
C PRO A 294 0.06 -26.03 28.14
N PRO A 295 -0.86 -25.52 28.97
CA PRO A 295 -0.69 -24.24 29.64
C PRO A 295 0.11 -24.32 30.96
N HIS A 296 0.58 -25.51 31.34
CA HIS A 296 1.45 -25.73 32.51
C HIS A 296 0.98 -24.99 33.77
N ALA A 297 1.79 -24.08 34.33
CA ALA A 297 1.45 -23.31 35.52
C ALA A 297 0.30 -22.28 35.30
N ALA A 298 0.03 -21.88 34.06
CA ALA A 298 -1.07 -20.98 33.71
C ALA A 298 -2.43 -21.71 33.54
N GLN A 299 -2.50 -23.01 33.86
CA GLN A 299 -3.72 -23.83 33.75
C GLN A 299 -4.94 -23.17 34.41
N GLU A 300 -4.76 -22.52 35.57
CA GLU A 300 -5.83 -21.85 36.30
C GLU A 300 -6.30 -20.53 35.65
N ALA A 301 -5.42 -19.87 34.88
CA ALA A 301 -5.77 -18.65 34.14
C ALA A 301 -6.66 -18.94 32.92
N ILE A 302 -6.62 -20.17 32.39
CA ILE A 302 -7.44 -20.61 31.26
C ILE A 302 -8.66 -21.39 31.75
N SER A 303 -9.79 -20.69 31.83
CA SER A 303 -11.07 -21.26 32.29
C SER A 303 -11.51 -22.44 31.41
N ARG A 304 -12.37 -23.31 31.96
CA ARG A 304 -12.98 -24.43 31.20
C ARG A 304 -13.73 -23.95 29.95
N ASP A 305 -14.35 -22.76 30.01
CA ASP A 305 -15.04 -22.15 28.87
C ASP A 305 -14.06 -21.75 27.76
N ILE A 306 -12.91 -21.14 28.11
CA ILE A 306 -11.89 -20.76 27.13
C ILE A 306 -11.34 -22.01 26.43
N ARG A 307 -11.07 -23.09 27.18
CA ARG A 307 -10.61 -24.38 26.62
C ARG A 307 -11.60 -24.95 25.63
N ALA A 308 -12.88 -25.04 26.02
CA ALA A 308 -13.93 -25.55 25.13
C ALA A 308 -14.09 -24.72 23.85
N ARG A 309 -13.94 -23.38 23.95
CA ARG A 309 -13.94 -22.50 22.76
C ARG A 309 -12.74 -22.74 21.86
N LEU A 310 -11.54 -22.91 22.42
CA LEU A 310 -10.33 -23.20 21.66
C LEU A 310 -10.40 -24.58 20.98
N GLU A 311 -10.94 -25.60 21.66
CA GLU A 311 -11.20 -26.91 21.08
C GLU A 311 -12.21 -26.83 19.93
N SER A 312 -13.27 -26.03 20.08
CA SER A 312 -14.25 -25.76 19.02
C SER A 312 -13.61 -25.06 17.81
N ILE A 313 -12.79 -24.05 18.03
CA ILE A 313 -12.03 -23.36 16.97
C ILE A 313 -11.09 -24.34 16.27
N ALA A 314 -10.33 -25.14 17.02
CA ALA A 314 -9.44 -26.14 16.47
C ALA A 314 -10.21 -27.16 15.61
N ALA A 315 -11.37 -27.65 16.08
CA ALA A 315 -12.23 -28.56 15.31
C ALA A 315 -12.70 -27.92 13.98
N GLN A 316 -13.11 -26.66 14.01
CA GLN A 316 -13.54 -25.93 12.80
C GLN A 316 -12.39 -25.64 11.83
N LEU A 317 -11.17 -25.43 12.33
CA LEU A 317 -9.97 -25.33 11.48
C LEU A 317 -9.65 -26.69 10.85
N ARG A 318 -9.79 -27.80 11.59
CA ARG A 318 -9.54 -29.17 11.09
C ARG A 318 -10.46 -29.58 9.96
N ASP A 319 -11.75 -29.26 10.07
CA ASP A 319 -12.76 -29.59 9.06
C ASP A 319 -12.90 -28.53 7.96
N GLY A 320 -12.23 -27.38 8.11
CA GLY A 320 -12.19 -26.29 7.15
C GLY A 320 -13.43 -25.39 7.14
N THR A 321 -14.35 -25.56 8.10
CA THR A 321 -15.52 -24.67 8.27
C THR A 321 -15.12 -23.28 8.75
N LEU A 322 -13.99 -23.16 9.44
CA LEU A 322 -13.35 -21.90 9.77
C LEU A 322 -12.08 -21.72 8.96
N GLN A 323 -11.92 -20.55 8.34
CA GLN A 323 -10.69 -20.15 7.65
C GLN A 323 -10.05 -18.98 8.38
N THR A 324 -8.72 -19.01 8.49
CA THR A 324 -7.90 -17.95 9.11
C THR A 324 -7.91 -16.66 8.31
N ARG A 325 -8.25 -16.71 7.00
CA ARG A 325 -8.24 -15.60 6.04
C ARG A 325 -6.83 -15.02 5.80
N VAL A 326 -5.80 -15.84 6.00
CA VAL A 326 -4.42 -15.50 5.68
C VAL A 326 -3.99 -16.30 4.45
N GLY A 327 -3.32 -15.64 3.51
CA GLY A 327 -2.81 -16.25 2.30
C GLY A 327 -1.39 -16.78 2.42
N PRO A 328 -0.88 -17.47 1.38
CA PRO A 328 0.41 -18.14 1.39
C PRO A 328 1.61 -17.21 1.61
N ALA A 329 1.57 -15.95 1.14
CA ALA A 329 2.62 -14.97 1.41
C ALA A 329 2.42 -14.24 2.75
N GLY A 330 1.44 -14.67 3.54
CA GLY A 330 0.98 -13.96 4.72
C GLY A 330 0.19 -12.71 4.34
N GLU A 331 -0.51 -12.66 3.20
CA GLU A 331 -1.43 -11.59 2.83
C GLU A 331 -2.83 -11.78 3.44
N ASP A 332 -3.63 -10.73 3.61
CA ASP A 332 -5.02 -10.91 4.06
C ASP A 332 -5.86 -11.32 2.84
N ARG A 333 -6.50 -12.49 2.92
CA ARG A 333 -7.46 -12.93 1.89
C ARG A 333 -8.82 -12.31 2.20
N VAL A 334 -9.16 -11.24 1.47
CA VAL A 334 -10.46 -10.55 1.54
C VAL A 334 -11.22 -10.84 0.24
N GLU A 335 -12.33 -11.56 0.30
CA GLU A 335 -13.03 -12.02 -0.92
C GLU A 335 -14.13 -11.07 -1.44
N THR A 336 -14.51 -9.98 -0.76
CA THR A 336 -15.67 -9.17 -1.23
C THR A 336 -15.44 -7.67 -1.33
N ILE A 337 -15.97 -7.04 -2.40
CA ILE A 337 -16.14 -5.59 -2.56
C ILE A 337 -16.92 -5.01 -1.36
N TRP A 338 -17.87 -5.79 -0.80
CA TRP A 338 -18.61 -5.45 0.41
C TRP A 338 -17.73 -5.37 1.66
N ASP A 339 -16.71 -6.21 1.79
CA ASP A 339 -15.74 -6.10 2.88
C ASP A 339 -14.78 -4.96 2.65
N ARG A 340 -14.40 -4.63 1.40
CA ARG A 340 -13.69 -3.37 1.09
C ARG A 340 -14.52 -2.14 1.45
N LEU A 341 -15.84 -2.17 1.24
CA LEU A 341 -16.75 -1.10 1.64
C LEU A 341 -16.96 -1.08 3.16
N ARG A 342 -16.99 -2.23 3.85
CA ARG A 342 -17.21 -2.30 5.30
C ARG A 342 -15.95 -2.01 6.12
N THR A 343 -14.78 -2.38 5.59
CA THR A 343 -13.46 -2.00 6.10
C THR A 343 -12.98 -0.67 5.53
N TRP A 344 -13.70 -0.10 4.55
CA TRP A 344 -13.47 1.26 4.08
C TRP A 344 -13.51 2.17 5.28
N ASN A 345 -12.56 3.08 5.34
CA ASN A 345 -12.41 3.96 6.49
C ASN A 345 -13.50 5.04 6.44
N TRP A 346 -14.74 4.64 6.75
CA TRP A 346 -15.91 5.53 6.75
C TRP A 346 -15.66 6.75 7.61
N ARG A 347 -14.85 6.62 8.67
CA ARG A 347 -14.44 7.74 9.52
C ARG A 347 -13.68 8.83 8.75
N GLU A 348 -12.78 8.45 7.85
CA GLU A 348 -12.05 9.41 7.01
C GLU A 348 -12.97 10.07 5.98
N ALA A 349 -13.88 9.30 5.39
CA ALA A 349 -14.91 9.85 4.52
C ALA A 349 -15.86 10.78 5.30
N THR A 350 -16.17 10.48 6.56
CA THR A 350 -17.00 11.32 7.44
C THR A 350 -16.31 12.65 7.72
N VAL A 351 -15.01 12.66 8.05
CA VAL A 351 -14.26 13.91 8.24
C VAL A 351 -14.31 14.77 6.98
N LEU A 352 -14.19 14.16 5.80
CA LEU A 352 -14.31 14.83 4.51
C LEU A 352 -15.66 15.52 4.31
N VAL A 353 -16.74 14.77 4.54
CA VAL A 353 -18.11 15.26 4.37
C VAL A 353 -18.40 16.37 5.37
N LEU A 354 -17.94 16.22 6.61
CA LEU A 354 -18.08 17.23 7.65
C LEU A 354 -17.24 18.49 7.36
N ALA A 355 -16.07 18.36 6.74
CA ALA A 355 -15.26 19.50 6.30
C ALA A 355 -16.01 20.34 5.24
N VAL A 356 -16.55 19.67 4.21
CA VAL A 356 -17.36 20.33 3.18
C VAL A 356 -18.63 20.95 3.77
N PHE A 357 -19.32 20.21 4.65
CA PHE A 357 -20.51 20.72 5.33
C PHE A 357 -20.20 21.96 6.18
N THR A 358 -19.10 21.94 6.94
CA THR A 358 -18.66 23.09 7.76
C THR A 358 -18.34 24.30 6.90
N ALA A 359 -17.66 24.09 5.76
CA ALA A 359 -17.38 25.15 4.80
C ALA A 359 -18.65 25.79 4.24
N LEU A 360 -19.66 24.98 3.89
CA LEU A 360 -20.96 25.48 3.41
C LEU A 360 -21.73 26.23 4.51
N VAL A 361 -21.70 25.74 5.76
CA VAL A 361 -22.32 26.43 6.90
C VAL A 361 -21.67 27.80 7.12
N ILE A 362 -20.34 27.87 7.13
CA ILE A 362 -19.63 29.15 7.31
C ILE A 362 -19.87 30.06 6.10
N GLY A 363 -19.91 29.52 4.88
CA GLY A 363 -20.31 30.26 3.69
C GLY A 363 -21.71 30.85 3.81
N ALA A 364 -22.67 30.11 4.40
CA ALA A 364 -24.02 30.60 4.67
C ALA A 364 -24.00 31.79 5.64
N VAL A 365 -23.20 31.70 6.71
CA VAL A 365 -23.02 32.76 7.69
C VAL A 365 -22.42 34.01 7.03
N ILE A 366 -21.44 33.86 6.13
CA ILE A 366 -20.83 34.99 5.42
C ILE A 366 -21.85 35.66 4.49
N ILE A 367 -22.61 34.89 3.71
CA ILE A 367 -23.67 35.43 2.83
C ILE A 367 -24.72 36.18 3.67
N TRP A 368 -25.13 35.59 4.79
CA TRP A 368 -26.08 36.22 5.70
C TRP A 368 -25.53 37.52 6.28
N ALA A 369 -24.31 37.50 6.82
CA ALA A 369 -23.69 38.64 7.48
C ALA A 369 -23.42 39.80 6.51
N THR A 370 -22.98 39.49 5.28
CA THR A 370 -22.76 40.51 4.23
C THR A 370 -24.06 41.20 3.85
N ARG A 371 -25.15 40.44 3.69
CA ARG A 371 -26.48 41.02 3.40
C ARG A 371 -27.04 41.84 4.57
N VAL A 372 -26.85 41.37 5.80
CA VAL A 372 -27.24 42.12 7.01
C VAL A 372 -26.49 43.44 7.08
N ALA A 373 -25.17 43.44 6.84
CA ALA A 373 -24.36 44.65 6.87
C ALA A 373 -24.82 45.68 5.81
N GLU A 374 -25.12 45.22 4.60
CA GLU A 374 -25.64 46.06 3.51
C GLU A 374 -26.99 46.71 3.88
N LEU A 375 -27.98 45.91 4.29
CA LEU A 375 -29.34 46.40 4.60
C LEU A 375 -29.37 47.28 5.85
N ARG A 376 -28.56 46.96 6.87
CA ARG A 376 -28.42 47.80 8.07
C ARG A 376 -27.73 49.12 7.75
N GLY A 377 -26.72 49.11 6.89
CA GLY A 377 -26.08 50.34 6.38
C GLY A 377 -27.05 51.23 5.61
N ALA A 378 -28.03 50.64 4.93
CA ALA A 378 -29.12 51.35 4.25
C ALA A 378 -30.28 51.78 5.18
N GLY A 379 -30.19 51.56 6.50
CA GLY A 379 -31.19 52.02 7.48
C GLY A 379 -32.45 51.16 7.61
N GLN A 380 -32.46 49.93 7.08
CA GLN A 380 -33.64 49.05 7.09
C GLN A 380 -33.95 48.48 8.50
N PRO A 381 -35.24 48.25 8.83
CA PRO A 381 -35.66 47.66 10.10
C PRO A 381 -35.22 46.18 10.23
N TRP A 382 -34.95 45.74 11.48
CA TRP A 382 -34.38 44.41 11.75
C TRP A 382 -35.25 43.24 11.25
N GLU A 383 -36.58 43.37 11.28
CA GLU A 383 -37.49 42.34 10.80
C GLU A 383 -37.29 42.07 9.30
N GLN A 384 -37.22 43.14 8.50
CA GLN A 384 -36.96 43.05 7.07
C GLN A 384 -35.54 42.55 6.78
N VAL A 385 -34.55 43.04 7.52
CA VAL A 385 -33.14 42.63 7.39
C VAL A 385 -32.97 41.13 7.57
N ILE A 386 -33.55 40.55 8.63
CA ILE A 386 -33.43 39.12 8.93
C ILE A 386 -34.15 38.29 7.87
N GLN A 387 -35.36 38.69 7.46
CA GLN A 387 -36.13 37.97 6.44
C GLN A 387 -35.42 37.94 5.09
N GLU A 388 -34.91 39.09 4.63
CA GLU A 388 -34.17 39.19 3.36
C GLU A 388 -32.81 38.46 3.41
N ALA A 389 -32.09 38.53 4.52
CA ALA A 389 -30.83 37.81 4.66
C ALA A 389 -31.05 36.28 4.64
N ASN A 390 -32.10 35.78 5.31
CA ASN A 390 -32.45 34.36 5.30
C ASN A 390 -32.89 33.90 3.90
N SER A 391 -33.75 34.66 3.23
CA SER A 391 -34.23 34.30 1.88
C SER A 391 -33.09 34.30 0.86
N LEU A 392 -32.11 35.20 1.01
CA LEU A 392 -30.92 35.24 0.17
C LEU A 392 -30.09 33.96 0.31
N VAL A 393 -29.81 33.51 1.54
CA VAL A 393 -29.03 32.27 1.79
C VAL A 393 -29.73 31.06 1.16
N VAL A 394 -31.04 30.92 1.36
CA VAL A 394 -31.82 29.81 0.78
C VAL A 394 -31.82 29.89 -0.74
N SER A 395 -32.01 31.08 -1.32
CA SER A 395 -32.01 31.28 -2.77
C SER A 395 -30.64 31.00 -3.39
N ALA A 396 -29.58 31.38 -2.69
CA ALA A 396 -28.20 31.15 -3.12
C ALA A 396 -27.89 29.66 -3.17
N TYR A 397 -28.06 28.94 -2.06
CA TYR A 397 -27.80 27.50 -2.03
C TYR A 397 -28.79 26.69 -2.87
N GLY A 398 -30.05 27.12 -2.97
CA GLY A 398 -31.03 26.55 -3.88
C GLY A 398 -30.59 26.68 -5.34
N GLY A 399 -30.13 27.87 -5.75
CA GLY A 399 -29.54 28.10 -7.07
C GLY A 399 -28.27 27.29 -7.31
N LEU A 400 -27.38 27.19 -6.32
CA LEU A 400 -26.17 26.38 -6.40
C LEU A 400 -26.50 24.90 -6.60
N PHE A 401 -27.41 24.34 -5.82
CA PHE A 401 -27.82 22.94 -5.90
C PHE A 401 -28.53 22.63 -7.21
N GLU A 402 -29.49 23.47 -7.62
CA GLU A 402 -30.21 23.25 -8.88
C GLU A 402 -29.30 23.40 -10.10
N GLY A 403 -28.36 24.34 -10.06
CA GLY A 403 -27.37 24.52 -11.13
C GLY A 403 -26.32 23.41 -11.14
N ALA A 404 -26.06 22.75 -10.02
CA ALA A 404 -25.14 21.62 -9.94
C ALA A 404 -25.77 20.31 -10.44
N VAL A 405 -26.95 19.95 -9.92
CA VAL A 405 -27.56 18.61 -10.13
C VAL A 405 -29.08 18.62 -10.34
N GLY A 406 -29.74 19.79 -10.34
CA GLY A 406 -31.21 19.88 -10.35
C GLY A 406 -31.88 19.48 -11.66
N SER A 407 -31.14 19.34 -12.75
CA SER A 407 -31.66 18.88 -14.04
C SER A 407 -30.62 18.05 -14.79
N PRO A 408 -31.00 17.23 -15.80
CA PRO A 408 -30.04 16.53 -16.64
C PRO A 408 -29.02 17.46 -17.31
N ARG A 409 -29.42 18.70 -17.66
CA ARG A 409 -28.55 19.72 -18.23
C ARG A 409 -27.56 20.29 -17.20
N ALA A 410 -28.02 20.53 -15.97
CA ALA A 410 -27.16 20.92 -14.86
C ALA A 410 -26.12 19.84 -14.53
N LEU A 411 -26.55 18.58 -14.45
CA LEU A 411 -25.66 17.45 -14.20
C LEU A 411 -24.63 17.28 -15.32
N ALA A 412 -25.05 17.40 -16.58
CA ALA A 412 -24.16 17.37 -17.73
C ALA A 412 -23.13 18.52 -17.69
N GLY A 413 -23.57 19.73 -17.36
CA GLY A 413 -22.68 20.88 -17.16
C GLY A 413 -21.62 20.62 -16.09
N SER A 414 -22.04 20.08 -14.93
CA SER A 414 -21.14 19.70 -13.85
C SER A 414 -20.12 18.63 -14.27
N LEU A 415 -20.52 17.65 -15.10
CA LEU A 415 -19.60 16.65 -15.68
C LEU A 415 -18.62 17.27 -16.67
N ILE A 416 -19.06 18.21 -17.51
CA ILE A 416 -18.18 18.94 -18.44
C ILE A 416 -17.14 19.73 -17.65
N TYR A 417 -17.54 20.49 -16.62
CA TYR A 417 -16.59 21.21 -15.74
C TYR A 417 -15.70 20.27 -14.92
N CYS A 418 -16.17 19.07 -14.58
CA CYS A 418 -15.39 18.05 -13.87
C CYS A 418 -14.20 17.54 -14.71
N THR A 419 -14.35 17.45 -16.03
CA THR A 419 -13.34 16.88 -16.95
C THR A 419 -11.93 17.48 -16.80
N PRO A 420 -11.73 18.82 -16.87
CA PRO A 420 -10.41 19.42 -16.67
C PRO A 420 -9.90 19.23 -15.24
N TYR A 421 -10.77 19.23 -14.22
CA TYR A 421 -10.39 18.97 -12.83
C TYR A 421 -9.93 17.53 -12.59
N VAL A 422 -10.51 16.55 -13.29
CA VAL A 422 -10.04 15.15 -13.21
C VAL A 422 -8.62 15.04 -13.76
N LEU A 423 -8.37 15.59 -14.95
CA LEU A 423 -7.07 15.49 -15.62
C LEU A 423 -5.98 16.28 -14.89
N ALA A 424 -6.28 17.52 -14.48
CA ALA A 424 -5.37 18.33 -13.69
C ALA A 424 -5.19 17.78 -12.26
N GLY A 425 -6.23 17.23 -11.63
CA GLY A 425 -6.14 16.56 -10.34
C GLY A 425 -5.25 15.31 -10.39
N LEU A 426 -5.39 14.48 -11.43
CA LEU A 426 -4.49 13.34 -11.67
C LEU A 426 -3.05 13.81 -11.91
N ALA A 427 -2.85 14.91 -12.62
CA ALA A 427 -1.53 15.52 -12.82
C ALA A 427 -0.87 15.90 -11.49
N VAL A 428 -1.59 16.61 -10.61
CA VAL A 428 -1.07 17.00 -9.28
C VAL A 428 -0.80 15.74 -8.44
N ALA A 429 -1.75 14.81 -8.39
CA ALA A 429 -1.62 13.57 -7.62
C ALA A 429 -0.38 12.78 -8.04
N LEU A 430 -0.08 12.69 -9.34
CA LEU A 430 1.11 12.00 -9.84
C LEU A 430 2.41 12.68 -9.41
N GLY A 431 2.44 14.02 -9.38
CA GLY A 431 3.56 14.78 -8.81
C GLY A 431 3.78 14.44 -7.32
N PHE A 432 2.71 14.45 -6.53
CA PHE A 432 2.76 14.11 -5.10
C PHE A 432 3.25 12.69 -4.84
N GLN A 433 2.89 11.71 -5.68
CA GLN A 433 3.40 10.34 -5.58
C GLN A 433 4.93 10.26 -5.76
N CYS A 434 5.54 11.20 -6.49
CA CYS A 434 6.99 11.31 -6.64
C CYS A 434 7.68 12.21 -5.59
N GLY A 435 6.92 12.71 -4.61
CA GLY A 435 7.42 13.68 -3.63
C GLY A 435 7.66 15.08 -4.20
N LEU A 436 7.02 15.42 -5.34
CA LEU A 436 7.15 16.72 -6.00
C LEU A 436 5.85 17.52 -5.89
N PHE A 437 5.93 18.73 -5.36
CA PHE A 437 4.77 19.61 -5.23
C PHE A 437 4.57 20.44 -6.51
N ASN A 438 3.93 19.84 -7.52
CA ASN A 438 3.73 20.46 -8.85
C ASN A 438 2.59 21.49 -8.86
N ILE A 439 2.90 22.74 -8.49
CA ILE A 439 1.98 23.89 -8.66
C ILE A 439 1.86 24.32 -10.13
N GLY A 440 2.73 23.77 -11.00
CA GLY A 440 2.90 24.15 -12.40
C GLY A 440 1.82 23.63 -13.34
N VAL A 441 0.85 22.87 -12.81
CA VAL A 441 -0.24 22.27 -13.59
C VAL A 441 -1.04 23.32 -14.34
N GLU A 442 -1.21 24.54 -13.78
CA GLU A 442 -1.85 25.65 -14.48
C GLU A 442 -1.09 26.00 -15.78
N GLY A 443 0.23 26.25 -15.70
CA GLY A 443 1.04 26.58 -16.87
C GLY A 443 1.13 25.43 -17.88
N GLN A 444 1.18 24.19 -17.41
CA GLN A 444 1.16 22.99 -18.26
C GLN A 444 -0.16 22.88 -19.04
N LEU A 445 -1.29 23.22 -18.41
CA LEU A 445 -2.62 23.29 -19.03
C LEU A 445 -2.65 24.36 -20.13
N TYR A 446 -2.12 25.56 -19.85
CA TYR A 446 -2.02 26.65 -20.84
C TYR A 446 -1.18 26.27 -22.07
N MET A 447 0.00 25.69 -21.85
CA MET A 447 0.88 25.29 -22.95
C MET A 447 0.33 24.12 -23.76
N GLY A 448 -0.36 23.17 -23.11
CA GLY A 448 -1.07 22.10 -23.80
C GLY A 448 -2.23 22.61 -24.65
N ALA A 449 -3.05 23.51 -24.11
CA ALA A 449 -4.13 24.16 -24.85
C ALA A 449 -3.60 24.93 -26.06
N LEU A 450 -2.51 25.69 -25.91
CA LEU A 450 -1.84 26.40 -27.01
C LEU A 450 -1.41 25.45 -28.14
N CYS A 451 -0.69 24.37 -27.80
CA CYS A 451 -0.19 23.42 -28.82
C CYS A 451 -1.34 22.71 -29.55
N ALA A 452 -2.38 22.30 -28.81
CA ALA A 452 -3.57 21.69 -29.40
C ALA A 452 -4.33 22.68 -30.31
N THR A 453 -4.42 23.94 -29.90
CA THR A 453 -5.07 25.00 -30.69
C THR A 453 -4.33 25.24 -32.00
N ILE A 454 -3.00 25.42 -31.93
CA ILE A 454 -2.16 25.65 -33.11
C ILE A 454 -2.38 24.55 -34.13
N VAL A 455 -2.30 23.28 -33.73
CA VAL A 455 -2.58 22.15 -34.63
C VAL A 455 -4.01 22.21 -35.16
N GLY A 456 -4.98 22.43 -34.28
CA GLY A 456 -6.41 22.37 -34.59
C GLY A 456 -6.92 23.42 -35.58
N PHE A 457 -6.33 24.63 -35.64
CA PHE A 457 -6.72 25.63 -36.64
C PHE A 457 -5.75 25.72 -37.83
N SER A 458 -4.46 25.40 -37.66
CA SER A 458 -3.47 25.55 -38.75
C SER A 458 -3.54 24.43 -39.79
N LEU A 459 -3.89 23.21 -39.37
CA LEU A 459 -4.06 22.09 -40.29
C LEU A 459 -5.52 22.01 -40.73
N THR A 460 -5.75 22.05 -42.04
CA THR A 460 -7.09 21.95 -42.63
C THR A 460 -7.15 20.79 -43.63
N GLY A 461 -8.34 20.25 -43.87
CA GLY A 461 -8.55 19.17 -44.84
C GLY A 461 -8.23 17.74 -44.35
N LEU A 462 -7.81 17.57 -43.08
CA LEU A 462 -7.59 16.25 -42.50
C LEU A 462 -8.89 15.63 -41.95
N PRO A 463 -9.09 14.30 -42.08
CA PRO A 463 -10.22 13.60 -41.47
C PRO A 463 -10.11 13.54 -39.95
N ILE A 464 -11.26 13.45 -39.27
CA ILE A 464 -11.34 13.49 -37.79
C ILE A 464 -10.47 12.44 -37.10
N TYR A 465 -10.37 11.23 -37.66
CA TYR A 465 -9.57 10.13 -37.11
C TYR A 465 -8.05 10.40 -37.10
N VAL A 466 -7.59 11.41 -37.83
CA VAL A 466 -6.18 11.84 -37.86
C VAL A 466 -6.02 13.17 -37.14
N HIS A 467 -6.88 14.13 -37.45
CA HIS A 467 -6.73 15.49 -36.96
C HIS A 467 -6.94 15.61 -35.45
N LEU A 468 -7.98 14.98 -34.90
CA LEU A 468 -8.24 15.02 -33.46
C LEU A 468 -7.13 14.32 -32.65
N PRO A 469 -6.70 13.07 -32.95
CA PRO A 469 -5.58 12.46 -32.24
C PRO A 469 -4.28 13.26 -32.34
N LEU A 470 -4.02 13.92 -33.48
CA LEU A 470 -2.85 14.78 -33.63
C LEU A 470 -2.93 16.01 -32.73
N ALA A 471 -4.08 16.69 -32.68
CA ALA A 471 -4.30 17.81 -31.77
C ALA A 471 -4.20 17.38 -30.29
N VAL A 472 -4.73 16.19 -29.97
CA VAL A 472 -4.64 15.60 -28.64
C VAL A 472 -3.20 15.31 -28.24
N ALA A 473 -2.44 14.67 -29.14
CA ALA A 473 -1.02 14.37 -28.93
C ALA A 473 -0.19 15.65 -28.80
N ALA A 474 -0.45 16.67 -29.63
CA ALA A 474 0.25 17.94 -29.55
C ALA A 474 0.02 18.65 -28.21
N GLY A 475 -1.21 18.65 -27.70
CA GLY A 475 -1.50 19.23 -26.39
C GLY A 475 -0.90 18.44 -25.22
N ALA A 476 -0.94 17.11 -25.26
CA ALA A 476 -0.26 16.28 -24.27
C ALA A 476 1.27 16.49 -24.29
N LEU A 477 1.89 16.54 -25.47
CA LEU A 477 3.33 16.79 -25.62
C LEU A 477 3.73 18.20 -25.21
N GLY A 478 2.91 19.21 -25.53
CA GLY A 478 3.14 20.59 -25.11
C GLY A 478 3.14 20.74 -23.59
N GLY A 479 2.14 20.14 -22.92
CA GLY A 479 2.10 20.08 -21.47
C GLY A 479 3.26 19.27 -20.87
N ALA A 480 3.61 18.13 -21.47
CA ALA A 480 4.71 17.27 -21.02
C ALA A 480 6.06 17.97 -21.11
N ALA A 481 6.34 18.64 -22.23
CA ALA A 481 7.56 19.41 -22.43
C ALA A 481 7.65 20.55 -21.40
N TRP A 482 6.54 21.25 -21.15
CA TRP A 482 6.51 22.32 -20.15
C TRP A 482 6.74 21.80 -18.73
N GLY A 483 6.15 20.65 -18.38
CA GLY A 483 6.33 20.00 -17.09
C GLY A 483 7.72 19.38 -16.90
N ALA A 484 8.35 18.88 -17.97
CA ALA A 484 9.68 18.31 -17.91
C ALA A 484 10.76 19.32 -17.48
N ILE A 485 10.61 20.61 -17.83
CA ILE A 485 11.57 21.67 -17.50
C ILE A 485 11.78 21.80 -15.98
N PRO A 486 10.75 22.06 -15.14
CA PRO A 486 10.95 22.16 -13.68
C PRO A 486 11.38 20.81 -13.07
N GLY A 487 10.95 19.68 -13.64
CA GLY A 487 11.44 18.36 -13.25
C GLY A 487 12.94 18.18 -13.50
N ALA A 488 13.44 18.66 -14.64
CA ALA A 488 14.86 18.63 -15.00
C ALA A 488 15.68 19.58 -14.13
N LEU A 489 15.19 20.80 -13.88
CA LEU A 489 15.84 21.73 -12.97
C LEU A 489 15.96 21.12 -11.56
N LYS A 490 14.88 20.54 -11.01
CA LYS A 490 14.94 19.83 -9.73
C LYS A 490 15.94 18.66 -9.76
N ALA A 491 15.92 17.85 -10.81
CA ALA A 491 16.77 16.67 -10.94
C ALA A 491 18.27 16.99 -11.09
N ILE A 492 18.60 18.08 -11.78
CA ILE A 492 19.98 18.44 -12.13
C ILE A 492 20.59 19.38 -11.09
N THR A 493 19.89 20.47 -10.73
CA THR A 493 20.42 21.53 -9.88
C THR A 493 19.93 21.48 -8.45
N GLY A 494 18.89 20.67 -8.16
CA GLY A 494 18.25 20.64 -6.85
C GLY A 494 17.32 21.83 -6.58
N ALA A 495 17.10 22.71 -7.56
CA ALA A 495 16.23 23.87 -7.42
C ALA A 495 14.82 23.47 -6.96
N HIS A 496 14.23 24.25 -6.05
CA HIS A 496 12.94 23.91 -5.46
C HIS A 496 11.82 23.98 -6.51
N GLU A 497 11.13 22.86 -6.70
CA GLU A 497 10.13 22.66 -7.74
C GLU A 497 8.92 23.59 -7.57
N VAL A 498 8.50 23.87 -6.34
CA VAL A 498 7.45 24.86 -6.02
C VAL A 498 7.76 26.23 -6.62
N ILE A 499 8.95 26.79 -6.38
CA ILE A 499 9.32 28.12 -6.88
C ILE A 499 9.37 28.11 -8.41
N ASN A 500 10.06 27.12 -8.99
CA ASN A 500 10.20 27.00 -10.44
C ASN A 500 8.84 26.90 -11.14
N THR A 501 7.95 26.06 -10.60
CA THR A 501 6.63 25.84 -11.19
C THR A 501 5.72 27.05 -11.06
N ILE A 502 5.75 27.77 -9.92
CA ILE A 502 5.00 29.04 -9.77
C ILE A 502 5.50 30.06 -10.79
N MET A 503 6.82 30.26 -10.91
CA MET A 503 7.39 31.23 -11.87
C MET A 503 7.04 30.85 -13.32
N MET A 504 7.11 29.56 -13.65
CA MET A 504 6.78 29.06 -14.98
C MET A 504 5.29 29.20 -15.33
N ASN A 505 4.38 29.19 -14.36
CA ASN A 505 2.96 29.51 -14.61
C ASN A 505 2.81 30.92 -15.17
N TYR A 506 3.47 31.91 -14.58
CA TYR A 506 3.42 33.29 -15.08
C TYR A 506 3.98 33.40 -16.50
N ILE A 507 5.09 32.71 -16.78
CA ILE A 507 5.68 32.67 -18.12
C ILE A 507 4.68 32.06 -19.11
N ALA A 508 4.08 30.91 -18.80
CA ALA A 508 3.12 30.24 -19.67
C ALA A 508 1.89 31.12 -19.96
N VAL A 509 1.24 31.64 -18.91
CA VAL A 509 0.03 32.48 -19.04
C VAL A 509 0.32 33.73 -19.88
N LYS A 510 1.42 34.45 -19.59
CA LYS A 510 1.78 35.66 -20.34
C LYS A 510 2.21 35.37 -21.76
N THR A 511 2.87 34.25 -22.01
CA THR A 511 3.23 33.82 -23.37
C THR A 511 1.99 33.50 -24.18
N VAL A 512 1.07 32.71 -23.64
CA VAL A 512 -0.20 32.39 -24.32
C VAL A 512 -1.01 33.66 -24.56
N ASP A 513 -1.17 34.52 -23.55
CA ASP A 513 -1.88 35.80 -23.71
C ASP A 513 -1.26 36.67 -24.81
N TYR A 514 0.06 36.78 -24.86
CA TYR A 514 0.75 37.54 -25.90
C TYR A 514 0.48 36.94 -27.28
N LEU A 515 0.57 35.62 -27.42
CA LEU A 515 0.36 34.94 -28.70
C LEU A 515 -1.09 35.11 -29.19
N VAL A 516 -2.07 34.94 -28.30
CA VAL A 516 -3.50 35.08 -28.62
C VAL A 516 -3.89 36.52 -28.98
N LYS A 517 -3.27 37.52 -28.36
CA LYS A 517 -3.52 38.94 -28.64
C LYS A 517 -2.77 39.48 -29.86
N ASN A 518 -1.71 38.80 -30.28
CA ASN A 518 -0.82 39.27 -31.36
C ASN A 518 -0.77 38.25 -32.51
N PRO A 519 0.28 37.39 -32.67
CA PRO A 519 0.47 36.61 -33.90
C PRO A 519 -0.61 35.58 -34.20
N LEU A 520 -1.35 35.11 -33.19
CA LEU A 520 -2.40 34.09 -33.36
C LEU A 520 -3.81 34.69 -33.26
N LYS A 521 -3.96 36.02 -33.21
CA LYS A 521 -5.27 36.67 -33.09
C LYS A 521 -6.10 36.44 -34.34
N ASP A 522 -7.38 36.11 -34.16
CA ASP A 522 -8.36 36.15 -35.24
C ASP A 522 -8.64 37.62 -35.63
N PRO A 523 -8.27 38.06 -36.84
CA PRO A 523 -8.47 39.45 -37.25
C PRO A 523 -9.95 39.83 -37.40
N THR A 524 -10.85 38.83 -37.46
CA THR A 524 -12.30 39.05 -37.59
C THR A 524 -13.00 39.07 -36.23
N ALA A 525 -12.33 38.67 -35.15
CA ALA A 525 -12.91 38.60 -33.82
C ALA A 525 -12.80 39.93 -33.07
N THR A 526 -13.90 40.35 -32.44
CA THR A 526 -13.93 41.49 -31.52
C THR A 526 -13.32 41.17 -30.15
N LEU A 527 -13.32 39.89 -29.76
CA LEU A 527 -12.69 39.38 -28.55
C LEU A 527 -11.27 38.91 -28.84
N GLU A 528 -10.36 39.07 -27.86
CA GLU A 528 -8.98 38.57 -27.94
C GLU A 528 -8.95 37.02 -27.90
N ARG A 529 -9.00 36.40 -29.08
CA ARG A 529 -8.99 34.94 -29.26
C ARG A 529 -8.30 34.51 -30.55
N THR A 530 -7.95 33.23 -30.63
CA THR A 530 -7.48 32.59 -31.87
C THR A 530 -8.62 32.35 -32.87
N PRO A 531 -8.32 32.03 -34.14
CA PRO A 531 -9.30 31.48 -35.05
C PRO A 531 -9.97 30.23 -34.47
N PHE A 532 -11.18 29.94 -34.94
CA PHE A 532 -11.86 28.72 -34.57
C PHE A 532 -11.11 27.49 -35.06
N VAL A 533 -11.01 26.50 -34.18
CA VAL A 533 -10.47 25.18 -34.49
C VAL A 533 -11.34 24.49 -35.53
N ALA A 534 -10.71 23.77 -36.48
CA ALA A 534 -11.41 23.05 -37.53
C ALA A 534 -12.32 21.96 -36.96
N GLU A 535 -13.43 21.67 -37.62
CA GLU A 535 -14.41 20.67 -37.15
C GLU A 535 -13.81 19.28 -36.94
N SER A 536 -12.84 18.89 -37.78
CA SER A 536 -12.16 17.60 -37.64
C SER A 536 -11.20 17.50 -36.45
N ALA A 537 -10.87 18.61 -35.77
CA ALA A 537 -10.07 18.63 -34.55
C ALA A 537 -10.88 18.82 -33.26
N ARG A 538 -12.20 18.99 -33.37
CA ARG A 538 -13.09 19.15 -32.21
C ARG A 538 -13.45 17.79 -31.62
N PHE A 539 -13.64 17.72 -30.30
CA PHE A 539 -14.16 16.50 -29.70
C PHE A 539 -15.62 16.27 -30.14
N PRO A 540 -15.94 15.07 -30.66
CA PRO A 540 -17.33 14.71 -30.96
C PRO A 540 -18.24 14.86 -29.74
N LEU A 541 -19.43 15.42 -29.96
CA LEU A 541 -20.49 15.47 -28.96
C LEU A 541 -21.11 14.09 -28.83
N LEU A 542 -21.04 13.51 -27.63
CA LEU A 542 -21.70 12.24 -27.27
C LEU A 542 -23.21 12.45 -27.10
N ILE A 543 -23.59 13.56 -26.48
CA ILE A 543 -25.00 13.96 -26.28
C ILE A 543 -25.14 15.42 -26.70
N PRO A 544 -25.50 15.69 -27.97
CA PRO A 544 -25.56 17.06 -28.52
C PRO A 544 -26.42 18.03 -27.71
N ASP A 545 -27.62 17.60 -27.30
CA ASP A 545 -28.58 18.44 -26.56
C ASP A 545 -28.05 18.91 -25.19
N LEU A 546 -27.15 18.13 -24.60
CA LEU A 546 -26.52 18.39 -23.32
C LEU A 546 -25.08 18.92 -23.47
N SER A 547 -24.59 19.09 -24.70
CA SER A 547 -23.22 19.50 -25.02
C SER A 547 -22.12 18.62 -24.40
N VAL A 548 -22.44 17.36 -24.08
CA VAL A 548 -21.46 16.42 -23.51
C VAL A 548 -20.53 15.94 -24.63
N HIS A 549 -19.24 16.23 -24.53
CA HIS A 549 -18.23 15.85 -25.51
C HIS A 549 -17.39 14.64 -25.07
N SER A 550 -16.74 13.99 -26.04
CA SER A 550 -15.93 12.79 -25.83
C SER A 550 -14.70 12.96 -24.92
N ALA A 551 -14.24 14.18 -24.62
CA ALA A 551 -13.17 14.40 -23.64
C ALA A 551 -13.47 13.84 -22.23
N VAL A 552 -14.76 13.74 -21.86
CA VAL A 552 -15.19 13.08 -20.61
C VAL A 552 -14.70 11.63 -20.56
N LEU A 553 -14.74 10.91 -21.68
CA LEU A 553 -14.27 9.53 -21.76
C LEU A 553 -12.75 9.44 -21.60
N ILE A 554 -12.01 10.43 -22.12
CA ILE A 554 -10.55 10.51 -21.95
C ILE A 554 -10.21 10.73 -20.47
N ALA A 555 -10.91 11.63 -19.78
CA ALA A 555 -10.71 11.86 -18.35
C ALA A 555 -11.03 10.60 -17.51
N LEU A 556 -12.12 9.90 -17.82
CA LEU A 556 -12.48 8.64 -17.15
C LEU A 556 -11.45 7.54 -17.41
N ALA A 557 -11.00 7.39 -18.66
CA ALA A 557 -9.94 6.44 -19.02
C ALA A 557 -8.62 6.77 -18.31
N ALA A 558 -8.27 8.06 -18.22
CA ALA A 558 -7.05 8.52 -17.55
C ALA A 558 -6.99 8.10 -16.08
N ILE A 559 -8.11 8.04 -15.36
CA ILE A 559 -8.16 7.54 -13.98
C ILE A 559 -7.63 6.10 -13.91
N GLY A 560 -8.16 5.22 -14.77
CA GLY A 560 -7.77 3.82 -14.83
C GLY A 560 -6.32 3.64 -15.29
N VAL A 561 -5.91 4.39 -16.32
CA VAL A 561 -4.55 4.36 -16.86
C VAL A 561 -3.53 4.83 -15.82
N VAL A 562 -3.77 5.94 -15.14
CA VAL A 562 -2.87 6.46 -14.11
C VAL A 562 -2.84 5.53 -12.89
N TRP A 563 -3.98 4.96 -12.50
CA TRP A 563 -4.00 3.94 -11.44
C TRP A 563 -3.17 2.72 -11.81
N TYR A 564 -3.36 2.17 -13.01
CA TYR A 564 -2.57 1.03 -13.47
C TYR A 564 -1.08 1.39 -13.57
N PHE A 565 -0.76 2.52 -14.19
CA PHE A 565 0.60 3.03 -14.30
C PHE A 565 1.29 3.10 -12.94
N LEU A 566 0.66 3.75 -11.97
CA LEU A 566 1.22 3.86 -10.64
C LEU A 566 1.32 2.49 -9.97
N PHE A 567 0.22 1.75 -9.83
CA PHE A 567 0.13 0.59 -8.92
C PHE A 567 0.49 -0.76 -9.54
N LYS A 568 0.62 -0.85 -10.85
CA LYS A 568 0.85 -2.12 -11.57
C LYS A 568 2.08 -2.12 -12.47
N THR A 569 2.84 -1.02 -12.55
CA THR A 569 4.09 -0.97 -13.33
C THR A 569 5.32 -0.73 -12.45
N THR A 570 6.50 -1.09 -12.98
CA THR A 570 7.79 -0.83 -12.33
C THR A 570 8.10 0.66 -12.25
N TRP A 571 7.80 1.44 -13.29
CA TRP A 571 7.96 2.90 -13.28
C TRP A 571 7.10 3.57 -12.20
N GLY A 572 5.86 3.10 -12.02
CA GLY A 572 4.98 3.57 -10.94
C GLY A 572 5.48 3.19 -9.55
N PHE A 573 6.05 1.99 -9.40
CA PHE A 573 6.70 1.57 -8.16
C PHE A 573 7.93 2.43 -7.83
N GLU A 574 8.79 2.71 -8.81
CA GLU A 574 9.94 3.58 -8.64
C GLU A 574 9.54 5.01 -8.26
N ILE A 575 8.56 5.61 -8.97
CA ILE A 575 8.04 6.95 -8.66
C ILE A 575 7.60 7.03 -7.20
N ARG A 576 6.78 6.08 -6.73
CA ARG A 576 6.30 6.05 -5.34
C ARG A 576 7.42 5.83 -4.33
N THR A 577 8.38 4.97 -4.67
CA THR A 577 9.51 4.68 -3.77
C THR A 577 10.42 5.90 -3.63
N VAL A 578 10.69 6.59 -4.75
CA VAL A 578 11.41 7.87 -4.77
C VAL A 578 10.66 8.93 -3.96
N GLY A 579 9.34 9.04 -4.13
CA GLY A 579 8.53 9.99 -3.35
C GLY A 579 8.49 9.70 -1.85
N ALA A 580 8.50 8.42 -1.46
CA ALA A 580 8.53 8.03 -0.06
C ALA A 580 9.91 8.26 0.59
N ASN A 581 11.00 7.89 -0.10
CA ASN A 581 12.36 8.11 0.37
C ASN A 581 13.38 8.08 -0.80
N PRO A 582 13.81 9.25 -1.30
CA PRO A 582 14.77 9.32 -2.41
C PRO A 582 16.13 8.68 -2.11
N SER A 583 16.56 8.70 -0.85
CA SER A 583 17.86 8.13 -0.43
C SER A 583 17.81 6.60 -0.44
N ALA A 584 16.74 6.01 0.10
CA ALA A 584 16.51 4.57 0.06
C ALA A 584 16.30 4.08 -1.39
N ALA A 585 15.56 4.84 -2.20
CA ALA A 585 15.39 4.53 -3.63
C ALA A 585 16.74 4.49 -4.37
N ARG A 586 17.63 5.44 -4.09
CA ARG A 586 18.97 5.47 -4.67
C ARG A 586 19.83 4.29 -4.21
N TYR A 587 19.75 3.91 -2.94
CA TYR A 587 20.43 2.73 -2.41
C TYR A 587 19.94 1.44 -3.07
N ALA A 588 18.65 1.35 -3.38
CA ALA A 588 18.04 0.25 -4.12
C ALA A 588 18.28 0.29 -5.65
N GLY A 589 19.16 1.18 -6.15
CA GLY A 589 19.53 1.27 -7.56
C GLY A 589 18.56 2.07 -8.45
N MET A 590 17.54 2.72 -7.89
CA MET A 590 16.57 3.51 -8.67
C MET A 590 17.10 4.91 -9.00
N SER A 591 16.84 5.37 -10.22
CA SER A 591 17.27 6.72 -10.66
C SER A 591 16.29 7.80 -10.20
N VAL A 592 16.60 8.47 -9.08
CA VAL A 592 15.81 9.61 -8.57
C VAL A 592 15.65 10.71 -9.61
N LYS A 593 16.74 11.06 -10.32
CA LYS A 593 16.75 12.13 -11.33
C LYS A 593 15.80 11.84 -12.48
N ARG A 594 15.85 10.62 -13.02
CA ARG A 594 14.96 10.18 -14.10
C ARG A 594 13.50 10.23 -13.64
N ASN A 595 13.23 9.75 -12.43
CA ASN A 595 11.87 9.70 -11.89
C ASN A 595 11.28 11.10 -11.66
N PHE A 596 12.07 12.09 -11.24
CA PHE A 596 11.60 13.48 -11.15
C PHE A 596 11.18 14.06 -12.50
N VAL A 597 12.03 13.91 -13.53
CA VAL A 597 11.72 14.41 -14.88
C VAL A 597 10.51 13.68 -15.46
N MET A 598 10.47 12.35 -15.34
CA MET A 598 9.41 11.51 -15.87
C MET A 598 8.07 11.81 -15.18
N ALA A 599 8.04 11.93 -13.86
CA ALA A 599 6.82 12.25 -13.12
C ALA A 599 6.28 13.63 -13.52
N MET A 600 7.15 14.64 -13.64
CA MET A 600 6.73 15.99 -14.04
C MET A 600 6.30 16.06 -15.51
N ALA A 601 6.93 15.30 -16.41
CA ALA A 601 6.53 15.22 -17.81
C ALA A 601 5.16 14.53 -17.97
N ILE A 602 4.92 13.42 -17.27
CA ILE A 602 3.62 12.73 -17.31
C ILE A 602 2.53 13.58 -16.65
N SER A 603 2.85 14.25 -15.54
CA SER A 603 1.97 15.23 -14.90
C SER A 603 1.61 16.35 -15.89
N GLY A 604 2.61 16.92 -16.57
CA GLY A 604 2.41 17.90 -17.63
C GLY A 604 1.56 17.40 -18.79
N ALA A 605 1.72 16.13 -19.21
CA ALA A 605 0.89 15.54 -20.25
C ALA A 605 -0.59 15.48 -19.84
N LEU A 606 -0.88 15.04 -18.61
CA LEU A 606 -2.24 14.98 -18.06
C LEU A 606 -2.85 16.38 -17.90
N ALA A 607 -2.08 17.34 -17.40
CA ALA A 607 -2.49 18.75 -17.30
C ALA A 607 -2.77 19.34 -18.68
N GLY A 608 -1.89 19.05 -19.64
CA GLY A 608 -2.02 19.41 -21.05
C GLY A 608 -3.36 18.93 -21.59
N LEU A 609 -3.67 17.63 -21.47
CA LEU A 609 -4.96 17.03 -21.83
C LEU A 609 -6.16 17.75 -21.19
N GLY A 610 -6.03 18.20 -19.94
CA GLY A 610 -7.05 19.01 -19.26
C GLY A 610 -7.33 20.35 -19.96
N GLY A 611 -6.32 20.94 -20.60
CA GLY A 611 -6.47 22.19 -21.35
C GLY A 611 -7.21 22.03 -22.68
N LEU A 612 -7.14 20.84 -23.29
CA LEU A 612 -7.83 20.53 -24.55
C LEU A 612 -9.35 20.56 -24.35
N ASP A 613 -9.85 20.18 -23.17
CA ASP A 613 -11.28 20.23 -22.84
C ASP A 613 -11.87 21.60 -23.13
N VAL A 614 -11.15 22.63 -22.68
CA VAL A 614 -11.64 24.01 -22.71
C VAL A 614 -11.65 24.56 -24.14
N VAL A 615 -10.72 24.14 -25.00
CA VAL A 615 -10.59 24.64 -26.38
C VAL A 615 -11.27 23.76 -27.41
N LEU A 616 -11.13 22.43 -27.32
CA LEU A 616 -11.60 21.48 -28.33
C LEU A 616 -12.97 20.88 -27.99
N GLY A 617 -13.39 20.94 -26.73
CA GLY A 617 -14.59 20.26 -26.23
C GLY A 617 -15.84 21.12 -26.24
N ARG A 618 -15.72 22.40 -25.89
CA ARG A 618 -16.87 23.26 -25.58
C ARG A 618 -17.34 24.04 -26.82
N PRO A 619 -18.58 23.84 -27.29
CA PRO A 619 -19.09 24.52 -28.48
C PRO A 619 -19.04 26.05 -28.45
N SER A 620 -19.14 26.63 -27.26
CA SER A 620 -19.03 28.08 -27.03
C SER A 620 -17.60 28.61 -27.07
N GLU A 621 -16.59 27.73 -27.05
CA GLU A 621 -15.18 28.03 -26.78
C GLU A 621 -14.22 27.40 -27.80
N TYR A 622 -14.64 27.04 -29.02
CA TYR A 622 -13.78 26.40 -30.04
C TYR A 622 -12.58 27.25 -30.54
N ALA A 623 -12.08 28.18 -29.74
CA ALA A 623 -10.93 29.03 -29.92
C ALA A 623 -10.27 29.28 -28.55
N LEU A 624 -8.95 29.44 -28.56
CA LEU A 624 -8.20 29.80 -27.36
C LEU A 624 -8.38 31.29 -27.07
N LYS A 625 -8.92 31.61 -25.90
CA LYS A 625 -9.08 33.00 -25.42
C LYS A 625 -7.91 33.41 -24.54
N ALA A 626 -7.61 34.71 -24.50
CA ALA A 626 -6.70 35.24 -23.48
C ALA A 626 -7.28 34.97 -22.08
N ALA A 627 -6.44 34.57 -21.13
CA ALA A 627 -6.83 34.18 -19.76
C ALA A 627 -7.98 33.14 -19.69
N PHE A 628 -8.03 32.18 -20.62
CA PHE A 628 -9.14 31.21 -20.72
C PHE A 628 -9.29 30.29 -19.48
N SER A 629 -8.20 30.03 -18.76
CA SER A 629 -8.24 29.24 -17.52
C SER A 629 -8.11 30.16 -16.32
N SER A 630 -9.18 30.21 -15.53
CA SER A 630 -9.25 30.90 -14.24
C SER A 630 -9.12 29.89 -13.09
N GLY A 631 -7.94 29.26 -12.98
CA GLY A 631 -7.51 28.53 -11.78
C GLY A 631 -7.74 27.02 -11.77
N PHE A 632 -8.03 26.37 -12.90
CA PHE A 632 -8.26 24.92 -12.93
C PHE A 632 -7.11 24.10 -12.34
N GLY A 633 -5.86 24.47 -12.64
CA GLY A 633 -4.66 23.82 -12.11
C GLY A 633 -4.43 24.07 -10.63
N PHE A 634 -4.66 25.30 -10.15
CA PHE A 634 -4.53 25.62 -8.72
C PHE A 634 -5.59 24.92 -7.86
N ASP A 635 -6.85 25.00 -8.27
CA ASP A 635 -7.98 24.29 -7.65
C ASP A 635 -7.75 22.77 -7.63
N SER A 636 -7.09 22.23 -8.65
CA SER A 636 -6.81 20.80 -8.74
C SER A 636 -5.82 20.30 -7.68
N ILE A 637 -5.07 21.20 -7.03
CA ILE A 637 -4.26 20.87 -5.85
C ILE A 637 -5.18 20.42 -4.71
N ALA A 638 -6.26 21.17 -4.48
CA ALA A 638 -7.27 20.82 -3.49
C ALA A 638 -7.97 19.51 -3.84
N VAL A 639 -8.33 19.32 -5.12
CA VAL A 639 -8.91 18.07 -5.61
C VAL A 639 -7.99 16.88 -5.32
N ALA A 640 -6.69 17.02 -5.58
CA ALA A 640 -5.70 15.97 -5.30
C ALA A 640 -5.52 15.71 -3.80
N MET A 641 -5.50 16.76 -2.97
CA MET A 641 -5.43 16.64 -1.51
C MET A 641 -6.68 15.95 -0.94
N LEU A 642 -7.86 16.34 -1.42
CA LEU A 642 -9.15 15.75 -1.09
C LEU A 642 -9.18 14.25 -1.44
N ALA A 643 -8.64 13.90 -2.59
CA ALA A 643 -8.47 12.52 -3.05
C ALA A 643 -7.34 11.75 -2.36
N LYS A 644 -6.56 12.41 -1.47
CA LYS A 644 -5.33 11.87 -0.86
C LYS A 644 -4.36 11.30 -1.89
N SER A 645 -4.24 11.95 -3.04
CA SER A 645 -3.42 11.52 -4.19
C SER A 645 -3.75 10.14 -4.77
N HIS A 646 -4.92 9.58 -4.47
CA HIS A 646 -5.36 8.30 -5.03
C HIS A 646 -6.18 8.53 -6.31
N PRO A 647 -5.83 7.93 -7.46
CA PRO A 647 -6.46 8.21 -8.75
C PRO A 647 -7.99 8.06 -8.76
N PHE A 648 -8.53 7.00 -8.17
CA PHE A 648 -9.99 6.82 -8.08
C PHE A 648 -10.69 7.82 -7.14
N GLY A 649 -9.95 8.42 -6.20
CA GLY A 649 -10.47 9.48 -5.33
C GLY A 649 -10.60 10.82 -6.04
N ILE A 650 -9.91 11.01 -7.18
CA ILE A 650 -9.91 12.27 -7.93
C ILE A 650 -11.29 12.54 -8.56
N PHE A 651 -11.98 11.53 -9.07
CA PHE A 651 -13.29 11.73 -9.69
C PHE A 651 -14.34 12.38 -8.77
N PRO A 652 -14.66 11.83 -7.58
CA PRO A 652 -15.65 12.46 -6.70
C PRO A 652 -15.21 13.85 -6.22
N ALA A 653 -13.91 14.07 -6.01
CA ALA A 653 -13.35 15.37 -5.63
C ALA A 653 -13.49 16.40 -6.77
N ALA A 654 -13.13 16.04 -8.00
CA ALA A 654 -13.25 16.87 -9.18
C ALA A 654 -14.71 17.16 -9.52
N PHE A 655 -15.61 16.19 -9.31
CA PHE A 655 -17.04 16.37 -9.50
C PHE A 655 -17.60 17.40 -8.54
N LEU A 656 -17.18 17.40 -7.26
CA LEU A 656 -17.56 18.45 -6.30
C LEU A 656 -17.15 19.85 -6.81
N TRP A 657 -15.92 20.02 -7.29
CA TRP A 657 -15.46 21.30 -7.86
C TRP A 657 -16.23 21.69 -9.12
N GLY A 658 -16.44 20.74 -10.04
CA GLY A 658 -17.22 20.96 -11.26
C GLY A 658 -18.66 21.36 -10.96
N ALA A 659 -19.29 20.69 -9.99
CA ALA A 659 -20.64 20.98 -9.52
C ALA A 659 -20.76 22.36 -8.88
N LEU A 660 -19.82 22.73 -8.00
CA LEU A 660 -19.79 24.07 -7.39
C LEU A 660 -19.62 25.16 -8.45
N ARG A 661 -18.75 24.94 -9.44
CA ARG A 661 -18.48 25.92 -10.50
C ARG A 661 -19.63 26.05 -11.50
N ASN A 662 -20.29 24.94 -11.84
CA ASN A 662 -21.48 24.97 -12.70
C ASN A 662 -22.69 25.60 -11.97
N GLY A 663 -22.88 25.26 -10.69
CA GLY A 663 -23.94 25.83 -9.85
C GLY A 663 -23.77 27.32 -9.56
N ALA A 664 -22.53 27.82 -9.54
CA ALA A 664 -22.20 29.22 -9.27
C ALA A 664 -22.97 30.20 -10.17
N GLY A 665 -23.10 29.88 -11.47
CA GLY A 665 -23.80 30.73 -12.42
C GLY A 665 -25.28 30.88 -12.07
N LEU A 666 -25.97 29.78 -11.75
CA LEU A 666 -27.39 29.83 -11.37
C LEU A 666 -27.59 30.46 -9.99
N MET A 667 -26.64 30.26 -9.07
CA MET A 667 -26.61 30.96 -7.79
C MET A 667 -26.56 32.48 -8.00
N GLN A 668 -25.67 32.98 -8.86
CA GLN A 668 -25.56 34.41 -9.16
C GLN A 668 -26.82 34.99 -9.82
N VAL A 669 -27.48 34.23 -10.71
CA VAL A 669 -28.72 34.66 -11.37
C VAL A 669 -29.88 34.74 -10.37
N ARG A 670 -30.02 33.76 -9.47
CA ARG A 670 -31.10 33.73 -8.46
C ARG A 670 -30.86 34.70 -7.31
N ALA A 671 -29.64 34.77 -6.84
CA ALA A 671 -29.22 35.66 -5.78
C ALA A 671 -28.52 36.86 -6.39
N GLN A 672 -29.30 37.78 -6.99
CA GLN A 672 -28.83 38.97 -7.73
C GLN A 672 -27.83 39.85 -6.93
N ALA A 673 -27.76 39.70 -5.61
CA ALA A 673 -26.84 40.40 -4.71
C ALA A 673 -25.51 39.65 -4.42
N ILE A 674 -25.26 38.49 -5.05
CA ILE A 674 -24.10 37.64 -4.74
C ILE A 674 -23.09 37.65 -5.89
N SER A 675 -21.86 38.11 -5.59
CA SER A 675 -20.71 37.94 -6.50
C SER A 675 -20.29 36.47 -6.57
N ILE A 676 -19.78 36.03 -7.72
CA ILE A 676 -19.16 34.71 -7.89
C ILE A 676 -17.98 34.48 -6.94
N ASP A 677 -17.40 35.56 -6.40
CA ASP A 677 -16.35 35.50 -5.37
C ASP A 677 -16.77 34.75 -4.10
N LEU A 678 -18.06 34.73 -3.77
CA LEU A 678 -18.57 33.95 -2.64
C LEU A 678 -18.37 32.44 -2.85
N VAL A 679 -18.41 31.94 -4.09
CA VAL A 679 -18.08 30.54 -4.40
C VAL A 679 -16.59 30.28 -4.18
N ASN A 680 -15.73 31.21 -4.58
CA ASN A 680 -14.29 31.11 -4.34
C ASN A 680 -13.99 31.07 -2.83
N ILE A 681 -14.73 31.84 -2.02
CA ILE A 681 -14.64 31.78 -0.55
C ILE A 681 -15.07 30.41 -0.03
N ILE A 682 -16.21 29.87 -0.49
CA ILE A 682 -16.68 28.53 -0.10
C ILE A 682 -15.64 27.46 -0.46
N GLN A 683 -15.10 27.49 -1.68
CA GLN A 683 -14.05 26.57 -2.12
C GLN A 683 -12.78 26.72 -1.27
N GLY A 684 -12.37 27.94 -0.93
CA GLY A 684 -11.26 28.21 -0.02
C GLY A 684 -11.48 27.63 1.38
N LEU A 685 -12.69 27.80 1.94
CA LEU A 685 -13.07 27.22 3.22
C LEU A 685 -13.03 25.68 3.17
N VAL A 686 -13.53 25.08 2.08
CA VAL A 686 -13.45 23.63 1.85
C VAL A 686 -11.99 23.16 1.92
N ILE A 687 -11.07 23.87 1.26
CA ILE A 687 -9.63 23.56 1.29
C ILE A 687 -9.07 23.62 2.71
N VAL A 688 -9.35 24.72 3.43
CA VAL A 688 -8.85 24.93 4.80
C VAL A 688 -9.32 23.81 5.72
N PHE A 689 -10.61 23.44 5.68
CA PHE A 689 -11.14 22.39 6.56
C PHE A 689 -10.72 20.97 6.16
N ILE A 690 -10.45 20.71 4.88
CA ILE A 690 -9.87 19.44 4.44
C ILE A 690 -8.42 19.34 4.92
N ALA A 691 -7.63 20.41 4.80
CA ALA A 691 -6.23 20.43 5.22
C ALA A 691 -6.09 20.40 6.75
N ALA A 692 -6.97 21.12 7.46
CA ALA A 692 -7.02 21.16 8.92
C ALA A 692 -8.05 20.15 9.46
N ASP A 693 -7.89 18.88 9.08
CA ASP A 693 -8.81 17.81 9.45
C ASP A 693 -8.98 17.67 10.98
N GLN A 694 -7.96 18.03 11.76
CA GLN A 694 -8.00 18.11 13.22
C GLN A 694 -9.08 19.08 13.75
N ILE A 695 -9.31 20.22 13.08
CA ILE A 695 -10.35 21.17 13.49
C ILE A 695 -11.72 20.52 13.37
N ILE A 696 -11.96 19.80 12.27
CA ILE A 696 -13.22 19.07 12.03
C ILE A 696 -13.37 17.93 13.04
N ARG A 697 -12.30 17.19 13.31
CA ARG A 697 -12.33 16.13 14.33
C ARG A 697 -12.63 16.70 15.72
N TRP A 698 -12.05 17.84 16.08
CA TRP A 698 -12.33 18.52 17.34
C TRP A 698 -13.78 19.01 17.42
N LEU A 699 -14.26 19.72 16.39
CA LEU A 699 -15.59 20.30 16.32
C LEU A 699 -16.69 19.23 16.45
N TYR A 700 -16.50 18.09 15.78
CA TYR A 700 -17.46 16.98 15.79
C TYR A 700 -17.10 15.86 16.78
N ARG A 701 -16.12 16.09 17.68
CA ARG A 701 -15.67 15.13 18.71
C ARG A 701 -15.33 13.74 18.15
N LEU A 702 -14.76 13.70 16.96
CA LEU A 702 -14.29 12.47 16.33
C LEU A 702 -12.91 12.10 16.90
N ARG A 703 -12.76 10.84 17.32
CA ARG A 703 -11.50 10.34 17.89
C ARG A 703 -10.37 10.47 16.86
N ALA A 704 -9.32 11.21 17.21
CA ALA A 704 -8.12 11.32 16.40
C ALA A 704 -7.46 9.94 16.23
N ARG A 705 -6.84 9.71 15.07
CA ARG A 705 -5.94 8.57 14.91
C ARG A 705 -4.69 8.89 15.74
N GLU A 706 -4.20 7.94 16.53
CA GLU A 706 -2.78 7.88 16.85
C GLU A 706 -2.08 7.69 15.50
N GLU A 707 -1.61 8.78 14.90
CA GLU A 707 -0.68 8.68 13.80
C GLU A 707 0.41 7.72 14.27
N LYS A 708 0.61 6.61 13.56
CA LYS A 708 1.91 5.94 13.64
C LYS A 708 2.87 7.06 13.28
N ALA A 709 3.65 7.53 14.25
CA ALA A 709 4.67 8.53 13.99
C ALA A 709 5.54 7.93 12.91
N VAL A 710 5.30 8.35 11.66
CA VAL A 710 6.28 8.20 10.62
C VAL A 710 7.35 9.18 11.06
N VAL A 711 8.42 8.65 11.64
CA VAL A 711 9.60 9.44 11.94
C VAL A 711 10.11 9.95 10.60
N PHE A 712 9.67 11.14 10.22
CA PHE A 712 10.23 11.86 9.09
C PHE A 712 11.65 12.23 9.50
N THR A 713 12.63 11.57 8.89
CA THR A 713 14.04 11.91 9.08
C THR A 713 14.40 13.28 8.51
N ARG A 714 13.49 13.93 7.76
CA ARG A 714 13.56 15.34 7.37
C ARG A 714 12.18 15.99 7.34
N GLY A 715 12.04 17.11 8.04
CA GLY A 715 10.92 18.03 7.89
C GLY A 715 11.00 18.81 6.58
N TRP A 716 10.01 19.68 6.34
CA TRP A 716 9.87 20.53 5.15
C TRP A 716 10.93 21.64 5.08
N GLY A 717 12.21 21.27 5.04
CA GLY A 717 13.33 22.19 4.89
C GLY A 717 14.67 21.47 4.99
N GLY A 718 15.18 21.01 3.85
CA GLY A 718 16.60 20.61 3.68
C GLY A 718 16.96 19.20 4.15
#